data_AF-A0A9E0Y048-F1
#
_entry.id   AF-A0A9E0Y048-F1
#
_cell.length_a   1.000
_cell.length_b   1.000
_cell.length_c   1.000
_cell.angle_alpha   90.00
_cell.angle_beta   90.00
_cell.angle_gamma   90.00
#
_symmetry.space_group_name_H-M   'P 1'
#
loop_
_entity.id
_entity.type
_entity.pdbx_description
1 polymer ?
#
loop_
_entity_poly.entity_id
_entity_poly.type
_entity_poly.pdbx_seq_one_letter_code
_entity_poly.pdbx_strand_id
1 'polypeptide(L)'
;MTTRSILPASFVLAMAFPATAQQAPFTCSTHGLQHLSRFLDGHPERVQRIHDDEAQLEQETAAFANGFDPRGGGNTYVIPVVFHIIHNGGVENISDDQCRDAIRVLNDDYNKLNTDWDNVQPEFLDRVADVGITFRLAGLDPDGNCTTGITRTQSPLTNDGGQDMKDLIIWPRDRYLNVWVCAYAQGAAGYTQTPGMVAGFWGEDSDGIVLLHNYTGAIGTSEPFRSRTLTHEVGHWINLSHCWGPTNEPGLDENCDVDDNVSDTPNTEGWTSCNLNGATCGSPKDNVENYMEYSYCSKMFTNGQKTRMLAALNSNTASRNNLWTANNLALTGTTEDQPLCAAAFLVDQQVVCGGSPVQFTDQSYHNPTNWNWSFPGGSPATSTEENPVVTYDAPGSYTVELTVGNGNSSVSTTQQAAVVVLSEPGAPLPWSESFEGMGSTLDPSQWMVENPGNDQYTFGLSEAAGYNSSHSVRMRNHGSTGGATDELLGPTLDLSGQDAVTLTFRYAFARRNGDNDDRLRFYVSNNCGDSWQLRKQFYGNSNLATVPDQNGVFTPGNADQWQLGSITNILPNYLVNNFRFKFAFESDAGNDLWIDDINIMGPVGINEASTMGSGLTVVPNPASDVAFVELDLPRATEARIDLLDMTGRTVSTVRSGAIGAGGHRIELPVRNLQVGCYFVRLQRDGRTEVARLIVR
;
A
#
# COMPACT_ATOMS: atom_id res chain seq x y z
N MET A 1 -56.70 -2.17 -48.32
CA MET A 1 -55.29 -1.87 -48.63
C MET A 1 -54.78 -0.88 -47.58
N THR A 2 -53.91 -1.39 -46.71
CA THR A 2 -52.89 -0.69 -45.90
C THR A 2 -53.26 0.59 -45.13
N THR A 3 -53.52 0.43 -43.83
CA THR A 3 -53.34 1.45 -42.79
C THR A 3 -52.19 1.06 -41.87
N ARG A 4 -51.29 2.02 -41.62
CA ARG A 4 -50.05 1.91 -40.83
C ARG A 4 -50.36 1.70 -39.34
N SER A 5 -49.68 0.74 -38.71
CA SER A 5 -49.66 0.53 -37.25
C SER A 5 -48.54 1.31 -36.58
N ILE A 6 -48.89 1.94 -35.45
CA ILE A 6 -48.01 2.58 -34.47
C ILE A 6 -47.74 1.53 -33.38
N LEU A 7 -46.47 1.27 -33.08
CA LEU A 7 -46.03 0.37 -31.99
C LEU A 7 -46.12 1.10 -30.63
N PRO A 8 -46.66 0.48 -29.57
CA PRO A 8 -46.56 1.02 -28.21
C PRO A 8 -45.34 0.46 -27.47
N ALA A 9 -44.74 1.32 -26.64
CA ALA A 9 -43.67 0.98 -25.72
C ALA A 9 -44.17 0.01 -24.64
N SER A 10 -43.41 -1.07 -24.42
CA SER A 10 -43.67 -2.04 -23.35
C SER A 10 -43.00 -1.58 -22.06
N PHE A 11 -43.82 -1.29 -21.05
CA PHE A 11 -43.42 -1.13 -19.66
C PHE A 11 -42.99 -2.50 -19.12
N VAL A 12 -41.70 -2.68 -18.83
CA VAL A 12 -41.21 -3.85 -18.09
C VAL A 12 -41.33 -3.52 -16.60
N LEU A 13 -42.31 -4.15 -15.95
CA LEU A 13 -42.48 -4.12 -14.50
C LEU A 13 -41.39 -5.01 -13.88
N ALA A 14 -40.29 -4.40 -13.41
CA ALA A 14 -39.30 -5.11 -12.61
C ALA A 14 -39.89 -5.41 -11.23
N MET A 15 -40.34 -6.65 -11.01
CA MET A 15 -40.60 -7.17 -9.67
C MET A 15 -39.23 -7.34 -8.97
N ALA A 16 -38.89 -6.37 -8.14
CA ALA A 16 -37.84 -6.55 -7.15
C ALA A 16 -38.35 -7.54 -6.10
N PHE A 17 -37.86 -8.78 -6.15
CA PHE A 17 -37.93 -9.67 -5.00
C PHE A 17 -36.96 -9.12 -3.96
N PRO A 18 -37.39 -8.74 -2.75
CA PRO A 18 -36.45 -8.55 -1.66
C PRO A 18 -35.88 -9.94 -1.34
N ALA A 19 -34.62 -10.17 -1.69
CA ALA A 19 -33.86 -11.24 -1.09
C ALA A 19 -33.70 -10.89 0.39
N THR A 20 -34.65 -11.31 1.21
CA THR A 20 -34.43 -11.43 2.65
C THR A 20 -33.35 -12.49 2.81
N ALA A 21 -32.10 -12.06 3.01
CA ALA A 21 -31.08 -12.94 3.56
C ALA A 21 -31.64 -13.50 4.86
N GLN A 22 -31.92 -14.80 4.87
CA GLN A 22 -32.40 -15.50 6.05
C GLN A 22 -31.29 -15.39 7.10
N GLN A 23 -31.56 -14.66 8.19
CA GLN A 23 -30.61 -14.43 9.27
C GLN A 23 -30.19 -15.79 9.84
N ALA A 24 -28.89 -16.07 9.89
CA ALA A 24 -28.38 -17.23 10.61
C ALA A 24 -28.69 -17.02 12.11
N PRO A 25 -29.29 -18.01 12.80
CA PRO A 25 -29.46 -17.95 14.24
C PRO A 25 -28.10 -17.91 14.95
N PHE A 26 -28.04 -17.33 16.16
CA PHE A 26 -26.81 -17.38 16.97
C PHE A 26 -26.67 -18.80 17.45
N THR A 27 -25.53 -19.38 17.11
CA THR A 27 -25.13 -20.70 17.56
C THR A 27 -23.68 -20.57 17.97
N CYS A 28 -23.34 -21.04 19.17
CA CYS A 28 -21.97 -21.24 19.63
C CYS A 28 -21.69 -22.75 19.67
N SER A 29 -20.41 -23.15 19.65
CA SER A 29 -20.01 -24.56 19.68
C SER A 29 -18.79 -24.78 20.57
N THR A 30 -19.00 -24.89 21.88
CA THR A 30 -17.90 -24.95 22.87
C THR A 30 -17.73 -26.33 23.52
N HIS A 31 -18.72 -27.21 23.38
CA HIS A 31 -18.73 -28.52 24.02
C HIS A 31 -18.75 -29.73 23.06
N GLY A 32 -18.52 -29.52 21.76
CA GLY A 32 -18.48 -30.58 20.77
C GLY A 32 -17.12 -31.26 20.69
N LEU A 33 -17.01 -32.54 21.10
CA LEU A 33 -15.83 -33.40 20.81
C LEU A 33 -15.48 -33.44 19.31
N GLN A 34 -16.42 -33.06 18.43
CA GLN A 34 -16.23 -32.91 16.99
C GLN A 34 -15.13 -31.89 16.64
N HIS A 35 -14.97 -30.80 17.40
CA HIS A 35 -13.91 -29.81 17.19
C HIS A 35 -12.55 -30.25 17.76
N LEU A 36 -12.54 -31.27 18.62
CA LEU A 36 -11.34 -31.98 19.06
C LEU A 36 -11.11 -33.29 18.29
N SER A 37 -11.97 -33.63 17.31
CA SER A 37 -11.99 -34.97 16.70
C SER A 37 -10.65 -35.40 16.14
N ARG A 38 -9.90 -34.48 15.49
CA ARG A 38 -8.55 -34.74 14.99
C ARG A 38 -7.53 -35.06 16.09
N PHE A 39 -7.68 -34.49 17.28
CA PHE A 39 -6.78 -34.69 18.42
C PHE A 39 -7.19 -35.87 19.30
N LEU A 40 -8.48 -36.22 19.32
CA LEU A 40 -8.99 -37.37 20.06
C LEU A 40 -8.95 -38.65 19.24
N ASP A 41 -8.85 -38.55 17.91
CA ASP A 41 -8.74 -39.71 17.02
C ASP A 41 -7.52 -40.56 17.38
N GLY A 42 -7.76 -41.84 17.66
CA GLY A 42 -6.75 -42.79 18.12
C GLY A 42 -6.20 -42.56 19.54
N HIS A 43 -6.73 -41.61 20.33
CA HIS A 43 -6.18 -41.19 21.63
C HIS A 43 -7.21 -41.13 22.77
N PRO A 44 -7.83 -42.25 23.16
CA PRO A 44 -8.87 -42.28 24.21
C PRO A 44 -8.35 -41.84 25.59
N GLU A 45 -7.03 -41.93 25.84
CA GLU A 45 -6.40 -41.45 27.07
C GLU A 45 -6.54 -39.94 27.28
N ARG A 46 -6.73 -39.16 26.20
CA ARG A 46 -6.90 -37.70 26.27
C ARG A 46 -8.25 -37.33 26.85
N VAL A 47 -9.30 -38.10 26.57
CA VAL A 47 -10.66 -37.86 27.10
C VAL A 47 -10.67 -37.93 28.62
N GLN A 48 -10.05 -38.97 29.19
CA GLN A 48 -9.97 -39.11 30.64
C GLN A 48 -9.24 -37.92 31.27
N ARG A 49 -8.16 -37.46 30.64
CA ARG A 49 -7.41 -36.34 31.17
C ARG A 49 -8.18 -35.01 31.10
N ILE A 50 -8.93 -34.77 30.03
CA ILE A 50 -9.83 -33.61 29.94
C ILE A 50 -10.81 -33.62 31.13
N HIS A 51 -11.40 -34.77 31.44
CA HIS A 51 -12.27 -34.89 32.62
C HIS A 51 -11.53 -34.64 33.95
N ASP A 52 -10.29 -35.11 34.07
CA ASP A 52 -9.47 -34.87 35.26
C ASP A 52 -9.15 -33.37 35.42
N ASP A 53 -8.82 -32.68 34.31
CA ASP A 53 -8.50 -31.25 34.29
C ASP A 53 -9.76 -30.38 34.54
N GLU A 54 -10.92 -30.77 34.01
CA GLU A 54 -12.21 -30.14 34.32
C GLU A 54 -12.57 -30.32 35.81
N ALA A 55 -12.42 -31.54 36.35
CA ALA A 55 -12.67 -31.80 37.76
C ALA A 55 -11.71 -31.04 38.68
N GLN A 56 -10.46 -30.82 38.25
CA GLN A 56 -9.51 -29.96 38.95
C GLN A 56 -9.98 -28.50 38.96
N LEU A 57 -10.43 -27.97 37.83
CA LEU A 57 -10.98 -26.60 37.74
C LEU A 57 -12.20 -26.40 38.65
N GLU A 58 -13.06 -27.40 38.80
CA GLU A 58 -14.18 -27.36 39.75
C GLU A 58 -13.71 -27.26 41.20
N GLN A 59 -12.70 -28.06 41.57
CA GLN A 59 -12.12 -28.02 42.91
C GLN A 59 -11.43 -26.67 43.20
N GLU A 60 -10.69 -26.15 42.24
CA GLU A 60 -10.04 -24.84 42.33
C GLU A 60 -11.05 -23.71 42.43
N THR A 61 -12.15 -23.77 41.66
CA THR A 61 -13.25 -22.80 41.73
C THR A 61 -13.91 -22.81 43.11
N ALA A 62 -14.22 -24.00 43.65
CA ALA A 62 -14.80 -24.14 44.99
C ALA A 62 -13.83 -23.64 46.08
N ALA A 63 -12.53 -23.91 45.94
CA ALA A 63 -11.51 -23.41 46.87
C ALA A 63 -11.37 -21.89 46.79
N PHE A 64 -11.36 -21.34 45.57
CA PHE A 64 -11.30 -19.90 45.33
C PHE A 64 -12.49 -19.21 45.97
N ALA A 65 -13.72 -19.67 45.74
CA ALA A 65 -14.93 -19.11 46.32
C ALA A 65 -14.90 -19.02 47.87
N ASN A 66 -14.28 -19.98 48.54
CA ASN A 66 -14.16 -20.02 50.01
C ASN A 66 -13.08 -19.09 50.59
N GLY A 67 -12.08 -18.71 49.79
CA GLY A 67 -10.99 -17.79 50.17
C GLY A 67 -11.03 -16.45 49.44
N PHE A 68 -12.05 -16.24 48.59
CA PHE A 68 -12.19 -15.07 47.74
C PHE A 68 -12.48 -13.84 48.60
N ASP A 69 -11.54 -12.89 48.61
CA ASP A 69 -11.86 -11.53 49.02
C ASP A 69 -12.60 -10.86 47.86
N PRO A 70 -13.89 -10.52 47.98
CA PRO A 70 -14.61 -9.81 46.92
C PRO A 70 -14.05 -8.40 46.67
N ARG A 71 -13.15 -7.91 47.53
CA ARG A 71 -12.34 -6.69 47.35
C ARG A 71 -10.88 -6.98 46.99
N GLY A 72 -10.53 -8.24 46.72
CA GLY A 72 -9.17 -8.78 46.62
C GLY A 72 -8.19 -7.75 46.05
N GLY A 73 -7.29 -7.29 46.91
CA GLY A 73 -6.46 -6.09 46.74
C GLY A 73 -6.06 -5.76 45.29
N GLY A 74 -6.88 -4.95 44.64
CA GLY A 74 -6.49 -3.93 43.65
C GLY A 74 -5.76 -4.32 42.37
N ASN A 75 -5.58 -5.59 42.02
CA ASN A 75 -4.90 -5.95 40.77
C ASN A 75 -5.90 -6.14 39.63
N THR A 76 -5.80 -5.30 38.60
CA THR A 76 -6.54 -5.41 37.33
C THR A 76 -6.11 -6.68 36.59
N TYR A 77 -7.07 -7.54 36.22
CA TYR A 77 -6.80 -8.65 35.30
C TYR A 77 -6.72 -8.09 33.89
N VAL A 78 -5.52 -8.01 33.33
CA VAL A 78 -5.34 -7.60 31.94
C VAL A 78 -5.02 -8.82 31.09
N ILE A 79 -5.76 -9.03 30.01
CA ILE A 79 -5.56 -10.14 29.07
C ILE A 79 -5.05 -9.58 27.73
N PRO A 80 -3.84 -9.97 27.29
CA PRO A 80 -3.35 -9.63 25.95
C PRO A 80 -4.14 -10.39 24.88
N VAL A 81 -4.61 -9.69 23.86
CA VAL A 81 -5.43 -10.24 22.77
C VAL A 81 -4.75 -10.03 21.43
N VAL A 82 -4.82 -11.04 20.56
CA VAL A 82 -4.43 -10.92 19.15
C VAL A 82 -5.59 -11.36 18.26
N PHE A 83 -5.90 -10.55 17.24
CA PHE A 83 -6.80 -10.92 16.17
C PHE A 83 -6.03 -11.50 14.98
N HIS A 84 -6.48 -12.65 14.48
CA HIS A 84 -6.02 -13.27 13.26
C HIS A 84 -7.12 -13.20 12.20
N ILE A 85 -7.04 -12.18 11.33
CA ILE A 85 -8.01 -11.99 10.25
C ILE A 85 -7.63 -12.89 9.08
N ILE A 86 -8.39 -13.96 8.87
CA ILE A 86 -8.18 -14.88 7.76
C ILE A 86 -9.17 -14.51 6.66
N HIS A 87 -8.68 -14.13 5.49
CA HIS A 87 -9.53 -13.63 4.40
C HIS A 87 -9.13 -14.19 3.05
N ASN A 88 -10.04 -14.20 2.09
CA ASN A 88 -9.75 -14.51 0.69
C ASN A 88 -9.98 -13.28 -0.21
N GLY A 89 -9.74 -12.09 0.36
CA GLY A 89 -9.94 -10.79 -0.29
C GLY A 89 -11.39 -10.30 -0.29
N GLY A 90 -12.29 -10.97 0.44
CA GLY A 90 -13.69 -10.58 0.59
C GLY A 90 -13.96 -9.69 1.81
N VAL A 91 -15.24 -9.62 2.18
CA VAL A 91 -15.76 -8.80 3.29
C VAL A 91 -15.26 -9.26 4.67
N GLU A 92 -14.78 -10.49 4.78
CA GLU A 92 -14.17 -11.06 5.97
C GLU A 92 -12.83 -10.40 6.34
N ASN A 93 -12.22 -9.64 5.41
CA ASN A 93 -11.06 -8.79 5.68
C ASN A 93 -11.48 -7.51 6.44
N ILE A 94 -12.00 -7.65 7.66
CA ILE A 94 -12.59 -6.56 8.45
C ILE A 94 -11.58 -5.47 8.81
N SER A 95 -12.04 -4.23 9.05
CA SER A 95 -11.15 -3.12 9.39
C SER A 95 -10.53 -3.26 10.79
N ASP A 96 -9.40 -2.58 11.02
CA ASP A 96 -8.79 -2.48 12.35
C ASP A 96 -9.77 -1.85 13.35
N ASP A 97 -10.55 -0.85 12.94
CA ASP A 97 -11.60 -0.23 13.75
C ASP A 97 -12.64 -1.25 14.23
N GLN A 98 -13.05 -2.20 13.39
CA GLN A 98 -14.00 -3.24 13.78
C GLN A 98 -13.40 -4.16 14.85
N CYS A 99 -12.10 -4.46 14.78
CA CYS A 99 -11.39 -5.24 15.82
C CYS A 99 -11.27 -4.46 17.13
N ARG A 100 -10.92 -3.15 17.06
CA ARG A 100 -10.85 -2.26 18.23
C ARG A 100 -12.21 -2.09 18.90
N ASP A 101 -13.27 -1.99 18.11
CA ASP A 101 -14.64 -1.92 18.62
C ASP A 101 -15.06 -3.23 19.30
N ALA A 102 -14.64 -4.40 18.80
CA ALA A 102 -14.85 -5.67 19.49
C ALA A 102 -14.18 -5.72 20.88
N ILE A 103 -12.95 -5.18 21.00
CA ILE A 103 -12.26 -5.03 22.29
C ILE A 103 -12.99 -4.05 23.21
N ARG A 104 -13.51 -2.94 22.68
CA ARG A 104 -14.33 -1.99 23.45
C ARG A 104 -15.57 -2.66 24.02
N VAL A 105 -16.36 -3.35 23.16
CA VAL A 105 -17.55 -4.13 23.56
C VAL A 105 -17.20 -5.12 24.66
N LEU A 106 -16.12 -5.89 24.49
CA LEU A 106 -15.68 -6.89 25.45
C LEU A 106 -15.32 -6.25 26.81
N ASN A 107 -14.58 -5.13 26.80
CA ASN A 107 -14.26 -4.38 28.00
C ASN A 107 -15.50 -3.80 28.69
N ASP A 108 -16.47 -3.30 27.92
CA ASP A 108 -17.71 -2.76 28.47
C ASP A 108 -18.50 -3.84 29.21
N ASP A 109 -18.60 -5.03 28.63
CA ASP A 109 -19.40 -6.14 29.16
C ASP A 109 -18.77 -6.77 30.40
N TYR A 110 -17.45 -6.94 30.41
CA TYR A 110 -16.71 -7.53 31.53
C TYR A 110 -16.53 -6.58 32.72
N ASN A 111 -16.68 -5.27 32.52
CA ASN A 111 -16.50 -4.28 33.60
C ASN A 111 -17.81 -3.55 33.95
N LYS A 112 -18.97 -4.06 33.50
CA LYS A 112 -20.29 -3.46 33.76
C LYS A 112 -20.34 -1.97 33.34
N LEU A 113 -19.70 -1.64 32.23
CA LEU A 113 -19.72 -0.31 31.61
C LEU A 113 -20.68 -0.24 30.41
N ASN A 114 -21.22 -1.38 29.98
CA ASN A 114 -22.23 -1.44 28.93
C ASN A 114 -23.49 -0.65 29.32
N THR A 115 -23.99 0.21 28.43
CA THR A 115 -25.05 1.18 28.78
C THR A 115 -26.41 0.59 29.11
N ASP A 116 -26.59 -0.71 28.90
CA ASP A 116 -27.84 -1.44 29.06
C ASP A 116 -27.91 -2.31 30.32
N TRP A 117 -26.83 -2.46 31.11
CA TRP A 117 -26.85 -3.36 32.28
C TRP A 117 -27.89 -2.95 33.35
N ASP A 118 -28.19 -1.66 33.48
CA ASP A 118 -29.03 -1.12 34.55
C ASP A 118 -30.53 -1.35 34.34
N ASN A 119 -30.90 -1.90 33.19
CA ASN A 119 -32.28 -2.28 32.83
C ASN A 119 -32.48 -3.80 32.73
N VAL A 120 -31.54 -4.60 33.27
CA VAL A 120 -31.75 -6.04 33.52
C VAL A 120 -33.01 -6.25 34.38
N GLN A 121 -33.67 -7.41 34.20
CA GLN A 121 -34.84 -7.78 35.00
C GLN A 121 -34.59 -7.57 36.51
N PRO A 122 -35.54 -6.97 37.25
CA PRO A 122 -35.36 -6.63 38.67
C PRO A 122 -34.89 -7.79 39.55
N GLU A 123 -35.28 -9.02 39.22
CA GLU A 123 -34.92 -10.27 39.91
C GLU A 123 -33.43 -10.63 39.82
N PHE A 124 -32.70 -10.08 38.84
CA PHE A 124 -31.29 -10.34 38.61
C PHE A 124 -30.39 -9.11 38.80
N LEU A 125 -30.97 -7.93 39.02
CA LEU A 125 -30.22 -6.66 39.08
C LEU A 125 -29.15 -6.64 40.19
N ASP A 126 -29.41 -7.31 41.32
CA ASP A 126 -28.47 -7.46 42.45
C ASP A 126 -27.36 -8.49 42.18
N ARG A 127 -27.51 -9.32 41.14
CA ARG A 127 -26.54 -10.34 40.73
C ARG A 127 -25.58 -9.86 39.65
N VAL A 128 -25.90 -8.77 38.94
CA VAL A 128 -25.08 -8.24 37.84
C VAL A 128 -23.66 -7.91 38.31
N ALA A 129 -22.68 -8.63 37.79
CA ALA A 129 -21.28 -8.49 38.13
C ALA A 129 -20.57 -7.42 37.29
N ASP A 130 -19.71 -6.65 37.97
CA ASP A 130 -18.50 -6.11 37.38
C ASP A 130 -17.42 -7.18 37.56
N VAL A 131 -16.99 -7.83 36.48
CA VAL A 131 -16.04 -8.96 36.53
C VAL A 131 -14.63 -8.45 36.85
N GLY A 132 -14.25 -7.27 36.34
CA GLY A 132 -12.94 -6.66 36.56
C GLY A 132 -11.83 -7.22 35.68
N ILE A 133 -12.15 -7.57 34.42
CA ILE A 133 -11.20 -8.06 33.41
C ILE A 133 -11.12 -7.06 32.26
N THR A 134 -9.91 -6.62 31.95
CA THR A 134 -9.60 -5.71 30.85
C THR A 134 -8.85 -6.44 29.75
N PHE A 135 -9.25 -6.25 28.51
CA PHE A 135 -8.63 -6.82 27.31
C PHE A 135 -7.90 -5.73 26.54
N ARG A 136 -6.67 -6.02 26.11
CA ARG A 136 -5.84 -5.10 25.34
C ARG A 136 -5.27 -5.82 24.13
N LEU A 137 -5.33 -5.19 22.96
CA LEU A 137 -4.58 -5.68 21.80
C LEU A 137 -3.10 -5.73 22.13
N ALA A 138 -2.46 -6.84 21.81
CA ALA A 138 -1.03 -7.02 21.98
C ALA A 138 -0.25 -5.94 21.23
N GLY A 139 0.76 -5.38 21.89
CA GLY A 139 1.70 -4.45 21.27
C GLY A 139 2.99 -5.11 20.80
N LEU A 140 3.33 -6.26 21.37
CA LEU A 140 4.50 -7.03 20.97
C LEU A 140 4.08 -8.42 20.52
N ASP A 141 4.59 -8.82 19.37
CA ASP A 141 4.42 -10.17 18.84
C ASP A 141 5.26 -11.18 19.66
N PRO A 142 5.13 -12.50 19.39
CA PRO A 142 5.85 -13.52 20.16
C PRO A 142 7.37 -13.37 20.15
N ASP A 143 7.93 -12.74 19.11
CA ASP A 143 9.36 -12.50 18.89
C ASP A 143 9.83 -11.15 19.46
N GLY A 144 8.91 -10.33 19.97
CA GLY A 144 9.17 -9.02 20.56
C GLY A 144 9.18 -7.86 19.57
N ASN A 145 8.68 -8.05 18.34
CA ASN A 145 8.51 -6.97 17.38
C ASN A 145 7.22 -6.19 17.63
N CYS A 146 7.19 -4.94 17.19
CA CYS A 146 6.00 -4.10 17.20
C CYS A 146 4.86 -4.74 16.40
N THR A 147 3.66 -4.74 16.98
CA THR A 147 2.45 -5.21 16.32
C THR A 147 1.25 -4.37 16.72
N THR A 148 0.23 -4.34 15.88
CA THR A 148 -1.07 -3.74 16.20
C THR A 148 -1.94 -4.69 17.02
N GLY A 149 -1.49 -5.93 17.22
CA GLY A 149 -2.30 -7.02 17.77
C GLY A 149 -3.32 -7.55 16.76
N ILE A 150 -3.19 -7.16 15.48
CA ILE A 150 -4.05 -7.58 14.39
C ILE A 150 -3.16 -8.10 13.26
N THR A 151 -3.35 -9.35 12.89
CA THR A 151 -2.64 -10.00 11.78
C THR A 151 -3.62 -10.28 10.65
N ARG A 152 -3.14 -10.30 9.40
CA ARG A 152 -3.98 -10.54 8.22
C ARG A 152 -3.33 -11.61 7.36
N THR A 153 -4.05 -12.71 7.13
CA THR A 153 -3.58 -13.84 6.33
C THR A 153 -4.55 -14.10 5.19
N GLN A 154 -4.09 -13.93 3.95
CA GLN A 154 -4.90 -14.25 2.79
C GLN A 154 -4.89 -15.77 2.52
N SER A 155 -6.01 -16.45 2.71
CA SER A 155 -6.17 -17.90 2.51
C SER A 155 -7.62 -18.30 2.23
N PRO A 156 -7.88 -19.29 1.35
CA PRO A 156 -9.21 -19.83 1.13
C PRO A 156 -9.79 -20.56 2.36
N LEU A 157 -8.94 -20.95 3.33
CA LEU A 157 -9.35 -21.62 4.57
C LEU A 157 -10.26 -20.76 5.47
N THR A 158 -10.39 -19.47 5.18
CA THR A 158 -11.43 -18.61 5.80
C THR A 158 -12.87 -19.15 5.59
N ASN A 159 -13.09 -19.94 4.54
CA ASN A 159 -14.40 -20.55 4.23
C ASN A 159 -14.59 -21.93 4.88
N ASP A 160 -13.59 -22.41 5.63
CA ASP A 160 -13.66 -23.63 6.42
C ASP A 160 -13.77 -23.28 7.91
N GLY A 161 -12.86 -22.45 8.43
CA GLY A 161 -12.89 -22.01 9.83
C GLY A 161 -12.58 -23.10 10.84
N GLY A 162 -11.99 -24.22 10.42
CA GLY A 162 -11.57 -25.33 11.28
C GLY A 162 -10.12 -25.22 11.76
N GLN A 163 -9.56 -26.33 12.25
CA GLN A 163 -8.19 -26.37 12.78
C GLN A 163 -7.13 -26.02 11.72
N ASP A 164 -7.28 -26.46 10.45
CA ASP A 164 -6.33 -26.12 9.39
C ASP A 164 -6.20 -24.61 9.17
N MET A 165 -7.27 -23.85 9.42
CA MET A 165 -7.25 -22.39 9.38
C MET A 165 -6.43 -21.81 10.54
N LYS A 166 -6.59 -22.37 11.75
CA LYS A 166 -5.86 -21.93 12.94
C LYS A 166 -4.36 -22.21 12.81
N ASP A 167 -4.00 -23.35 12.20
CA ASP A 167 -2.61 -23.74 11.93
C ASP A 167 -1.87 -22.77 10.97
N LEU A 168 -2.59 -21.90 10.26
CA LEU A 168 -1.96 -20.84 9.45
C LEU A 168 -1.19 -19.84 10.31
N ILE A 169 -1.72 -19.50 11.49
CA ILE A 169 -1.16 -18.51 12.39
C ILE A 169 -1.72 -18.68 13.80
N ILE A 170 -0.83 -18.78 14.78
CA ILE A 170 -1.18 -18.85 16.20
C ILE A 170 -0.05 -18.23 17.03
N TRP A 171 -0.40 -17.52 18.10
CA TRP A 171 0.56 -17.04 19.09
C TRP A 171 0.48 -17.84 20.40
N PRO A 172 1.55 -17.89 21.21
CA PRO A 172 1.60 -18.72 22.42
C PRO A 172 0.46 -18.40 23.40
N ARG A 173 -0.40 -19.39 23.66
CA ARG A 173 -1.60 -19.25 24.50
C ARG A 173 -1.34 -18.85 25.95
N ASP A 174 -0.13 -19.12 26.45
CA ASP A 174 0.30 -18.76 27.79
C ASP A 174 0.56 -17.25 27.90
N ARG A 175 0.67 -16.56 26.76
CA ARG A 175 0.89 -15.11 26.67
C ARG A 175 -0.30 -14.36 26.09
N TYR A 176 -1.04 -14.94 25.14
CA TYR A 176 -2.08 -14.26 24.37
C TYR A 176 -3.39 -15.05 24.32
N LEU A 177 -4.51 -14.34 24.33
CA LEU A 177 -5.78 -14.82 23.81
C LEU A 177 -5.78 -14.67 22.28
N ASN A 178 -5.77 -15.80 21.57
CA ASN A 178 -5.90 -15.84 20.11
C ASN A 178 -7.38 -15.75 19.71
N VAL A 179 -7.70 -14.82 18.79
CA VAL A 179 -9.04 -14.67 18.20
C VAL A 179 -8.94 -14.70 16.68
N TRP A 180 -9.37 -15.78 16.04
CA TRP A 180 -9.47 -15.87 14.59
C TRP A 180 -10.80 -15.32 14.09
N VAL A 181 -10.75 -14.53 13.02
CA VAL A 181 -11.94 -14.00 12.33
C VAL A 181 -11.96 -14.51 10.91
N CYS A 182 -13.10 -15.05 10.47
CA CYS A 182 -13.22 -15.75 9.21
C CYS A 182 -14.60 -15.58 8.54
N ALA A 183 -14.72 -16.07 7.30
CA ALA A 183 -15.96 -16.06 6.52
C ALA A 183 -16.96 -17.14 6.97
N TYR A 184 -16.47 -18.28 7.48
CA TYR A 184 -17.29 -19.39 7.95
C TYR A 184 -16.65 -20.03 9.19
N ALA A 185 -17.37 -20.11 10.31
CA ALA A 185 -16.88 -20.66 11.57
C ALA A 185 -17.57 -22.00 11.90
N GLN A 186 -17.41 -22.99 11.02
CA GLN A 186 -17.93 -24.37 11.21
C GLN A 186 -19.45 -24.46 11.50
N GLY A 187 -20.23 -23.49 11.02
CA GLY A 187 -21.68 -23.44 11.20
C GLY A 187 -22.15 -22.72 12.46
N ALA A 188 -21.22 -22.14 13.21
CA ALA A 188 -21.48 -21.30 14.39
C ALA A 188 -21.23 -19.81 14.09
N ALA A 189 -21.75 -18.93 14.96
CA ALA A 189 -21.38 -17.52 15.01
C ALA A 189 -19.99 -17.32 15.61
N GLY A 190 -19.66 -18.16 16.60
CA GLY A 190 -18.37 -18.27 17.24
C GLY A 190 -18.19 -19.65 17.85
N TYR A 191 -16.94 -20.02 18.12
CA TYR A 191 -16.65 -21.18 18.93
C TYR A 191 -15.29 -21.06 19.62
N THR A 192 -15.14 -21.76 20.74
CA THR A 192 -13.89 -21.89 21.49
C THR A 192 -13.77 -23.29 22.09
N GLN A 193 -12.68 -23.54 22.82
CA GLN A 193 -12.49 -24.75 23.63
C GLN A 193 -12.34 -24.33 25.09
N THR A 194 -12.89 -25.14 26.02
CA THR A 194 -12.78 -24.85 27.45
C THR A 194 -11.33 -25.07 27.94
N PRO A 195 -10.91 -24.42 29.04
CA PRO A 195 -9.56 -24.62 29.57
C PRO A 195 -9.19 -26.09 29.84
N GLY A 196 -10.15 -26.92 30.29
CA GLY A 196 -9.93 -28.35 30.50
C GLY A 196 -9.63 -29.11 29.21
N MET A 197 -10.29 -28.76 28.10
CA MET A 197 -10.07 -29.40 26.80
C MET A 197 -8.68 -29.14 26.22
N VAL A 198 -8.14 -27.95 26.48
CA VAL A 198 -6.84 -27.51 25.97
C VAL A 198 -5.71 -27.58 26.99
N ALA A 199 -5.96 -28.09 28.20
CA ALA A 199 -5.01 -28.03 29.31
C ALA A 199 -3.64 -28.65 28.95
N GLY A 200 -3.65 -29.77 28.25
CA GLY A 200 -2.44 -30.48 27.85
C GLY A 200 -1.74 -29.94 26.61
N PHE A 201 -0.49 -30.37 26.41
CA PHE A 201 0.37 -29.93 25.30
C PHE A 201 -0.24 -30.16 23.90
N TRP A 202 -1.13 -31.14 23.74
CA TRP A 202 -1.79 -31.41 22.45
C TRP A 202 -2.89 -30.41 22.10
N GLY A 203 -3.38 -29.64 23.07
CA GLY A 203 -4.43 -28.65 22.89
C GLY A 203 -3.91 -27.23 22.78
N GLU A 204 -2.59 -27.01 22.84
CA GLU A 204 -1.99 -25.68 22.77
C GLU A 204 -2.29 -25.01 21.43
N ASP A 205 -2.14 -25.75 20.33
CA ASP A 205 -2.37 -25.26 18.97
C ASP A 205 -3.86 -25.09 18.64
N SER A 206 -4.75 -25.53 19.53
CA SER A 206 -6.20 -25.42 19.38
C SER A 206 -6.83 -24.45 20.38
N ASP A 207 -6.05 -23.77 21.22
CA ASP A 207 -6.57 -22.82 22.20
C ASP A 207 -6.86 -21.44 21.60
N GLY A 208 -8.03 -20.90 21.90
CA GLY A 208 -8.52 -19.60 21.48
C GLY A 208 -9.86 -19.67 20.74
N ILE A 209 -10.29 -18.53 20.22
CA ILE A 209 -11.67 -18.28 19.78
C ILE A 209 -11.72 -18.09 18.28
N VAL A 210 -12.67 -18.71 17.60
CA VAL A 210 -12.97 -18.45 16.19
C VAL A 210 -14.31 -17.73 16.08
N LEU A 211 -14.37 -16.67 15.27
CA LEU A 211 -15.56 -15.85 15.05
C LEU A 211 -15.86 -15.66 13.57
N LEU A 212 -17.14 -15.54 13.26
CA LEU A 212 -17.56 -14.94 12.00
C LEU A 212 -17.27 -13.44 11.98
N HIS A 213 -16.82 -12.97 10.82
CA HIS A 213 -16.53 -11.56 10.61
C HIS A 213 -17.74 -10.63 10.90
N ASN A 214 -18.96 -11.08 10.59
CA ASN A 214 -20.21 -10.33 10.83
C ASN A 214 -20.82 -10.55 12.24
N TYR A 215 -20.08 -11.19 13.14
CA TYR A 215 -20.38 -11.30 14.58
C TYR A 215 -19.23 -10.73 15.44
N THR A 216 -18.26 -10.07 14.82
CA THR A 216 -17.10 -9.46 15.48
C THR A 216 -17.30 -7.96 15.62
N GLY A 217 -17.45 -7.46 16.85
CA GLY A 217 -17.72 -6.04 17.13
C GLY A 217 -19.15 -5.61 16.79
N ALA A 218 -19.44 -4.32 16.89
CA ALA A 218 -20.72 -3.68 16.68
C ALA A 218 -20.77 -2.80 15.41
N ILE A 219 -19.66 -2.70 14.66
CA ILE A 219 -19.53 -1.86 13.46
C ILE A 219 -19.02 -2.66 12.25
N GLY A 220 -18.88 -1.99 11.10
CA GLY A 220 -18.29 -2.56 9.90
C GLY A 220 -19.20 -3.61 9.26
N THR A 221 -18.73 -4.85 9.21
CA THR A 221 -19.53 -5.98 8.68
C THR A 221 -20.46 -6.61 9.72
N SER A 222 -20.32 -6.22 10.99
CA SER A 222 -21.20 -6.60 12.10
C SER A 222 -22.21 -5.48 12.41
N GLU A 223 -22.99 -5.67 13.47
CA GLU A 223 -23.99 -4.73 13.98
C GLU A 223 -24.14 -4.87 15.50
N PRO A 224 -24.66 -3.86 16.23
CA PRO A 224 -24.77 -3.92 17.69
C PRO A 224 -25.51 -5.15 18.22
N PHE A 225 -26.52 -5.61 17.48
CA PHE A 225 -27.30 -6.81 17.81
C PHE A 225 -26.48 -8.10 17.86
N ARG A 226 -25.33 -8.18 17.17
CA ARG A 226 -24.45 -9.37 17.07
C ARG A 226 -23.15 -9.24 17.86
N SER A 227 -22.96 -8.10 18.51
CA SER A 227 -21.66 -7.70 19.08
C SER A 227 -21.19 -8.53 20.28
N ARG A 228 -22.08 -9.31 20.91
CA ARG A 228 -21.82 -10.04 22.17
C ARG A 228 -21.25 -11.45 21.98
N THR A 229 -21.04 -11.90 20.74
CA THR A 229 -20.48 -13.23 20.45
C THR A 229 -19.11 -13.41 21.09
N LEU A 230 -18.20 -12.44 20.92
CA LEU A 230 -16.88 -12.52 21.54
C LEU A 230 -16.99 -12.57 23.07
N THR A 231 -17.90 -11.79 23.68
CA THR A 231 -18.16 -11.83 25.13
C THR A 231 -18.57 -13.22 25.60
N HIS A 232 -19.47 -13.88 24.85
CA HIS A 232 -19.92 -15.25 25.09
C HIS A 232 -18.77 -16.26 24.99
N GLU A 233 -18.01 -16.25 23.88
CA GLU A 233 -16.90 -17.18 23.66
C GLU A 233 -15.77 -16.99 24.66
N VAL A 234 -15.48 -15.75 25.06
CA VAL A 234 -14.50 -15.50 26.12
C VAL A 234 -14.98 -16.13 27.42
N GLY A 235 -16.28 -16.03 27.77
CA GLY A 235 -16.86 -16.70 28.94
C GLY A 235 -16.49 -18.19 29.00
N HIS A 236 -16.69 -18.91 27.90
CA HIS A 236 -16.28 -20.31 27.78
C HIS A 236 -14.76 -20.51 27.88
N TRP A 237 -13.99 -19.66 27.22
CA TRP A 237 -12.52 -19.71 27.22
C TRP A 237 -11.91 -19.47 28.62
N ILE A 238 -12.65 -18.83 29.53
CA ILE A 238 -12.35 -18.73 30.97
C ILE A 238 -13.38 -19.45 31.85
N ASN A 239 -13.80 -20.64 31.41
CA ASN A 239 -14.42 -21.69 32.24
C ASN A 239 -15.91 -21.50 32.60
N LEU A 240 -16.68 -20.71 31.84
CA LEU A 240 -18.14 -20.73 31.94
C LEU A 240 -18.75 -21.80 31.03
N SER A 241 -19.84 -22.41 31.49
CA SER A 241 -20.74 -23.19 30.65
C SER A 241 -21.88 -22.30 30.15
N HIS A 242 -22.70 -22.81 29.23
CA HIS A 242 -24.00 -22.19 28.96
C HIS A 242 -24.85 -22.21 30.22
N CYS A 243 -25.82 -21.29 30.34
CA CYS A 243 -26.70 -21.24 31.53
C CYS A 243 -27.52 -22.52 31.73
N TRP A 244 -27.76 -23.28 30.66
CA TRP A 244 -28.47 -24.57 30.69
C TRP A 244 -27.52 -25.78 30.82
N GLY A 245 -26.23 -25.53 31.11
CA GLY A 245 -25.23 -26.56 31.32
C GLY A 245 -24.28 -26.78 30.13
N PRO A 246 -23.67 -27.98 30.01
CA PRO A 246 -22.52 -28.23 29.13
C PRO A 246 -22.91 -28.61 27.69
N THR A 247 -24.18 -28.49 27.30
CA THR A 247 -24.63 -28.85 25.94
C THR A 247 -24.65 -27.61 25.04
N ASN A 248 -24.63 -27.79 23.72
CA ASN A 248 -24.80 -26.69 22.75
C ASN A 248 -26.27 -26.56 22.27
N GLU A 249 -27.19 -27.32 22.85
CA GLU A 249 -28.58 -27.45 22.39
C GLU A 249 -29.55 -26.89 23.46
N PRO A 250 -29.95 -25.61 23.36
CA PRO A 250 -30.94 -25.02 24.28
C PRO A 250 -32.37 -25.50 23.96
N GLY A 251 -33.25 -25.41 24.95
CA GLY A 251 -34.67 -25.76 24.86
C GLY A 251 -34.99 -27.25 24.98
N LEU A 252 -34.07 -28.05 25.50
CA LEU A 252 -34.29 -29.49 25.75
C LEU A 252 -34.67 -29.71 27.22
N ASP A 253 -35.70 -30.52 27.47
CA ASP A 253 -36.15 -30.89 28.82
C ASP A 253 -35.00 -31.51 29.64
N GLU A 254 -34.12 -32.29 28.99
CA GLU A 254 -32.97 -32.94 29.64
C GLU A 254 -31.93 -31.95 30.19
N ASN A 255 -31.94 -30.69 29.71
CA ASN A 255 -31.05 -29.67 30.26
C ASN A 255 -31.39 -29.37 31.74
N CYS A 256 -32.62 -29.65 32.19
CA CYS A 256 -32.99 -29.52 33.60
C CYS A 256 -32.30 -30.52 34.53
N ASP A 257 -31.68 -31.58 33.99
CA ASP A 257 -30.95 -32.59 34.76
C ASP A 257 -29.45 -32.27 34.91
N VAL A 258 -28.98 -31.19 34.26
CA VAL A 258 -27.61 -30.68 34.33
C VAL A 258 -27.61 -29.22 34.79
N ASP A 259 -26.45 -28.69 35.16
CA ASP A 259 -26.30 -27.33 35.68
C ASP A 259 -25.03 -26.68 35.09
N ASP A 260 -24.96 -25.36 35.12
CA ASP A 260 -23.78 -24.60 34.70
C ASP A 260 -22.70 -24.49 35.81
N ASN A 261 -22.98 -25.12 36.97
CA ASN A 261 -22.19 -25.08 38.19
C ASN A 261 -21.98 -23.67 38.76
N VAL A 262 -22.96 -22.77 38.56
CA VAL A 262 -22.96 -21.42 39.13
C VAL A 262 -24.23 -21.18 39.95
N SER A 263 -24.07 -21.02 41.26
CA SER A 263 -25.22 -21.02 42.19
C SER A 263 -26.21 -19.85 42.03
N ASP A 264 -25.81 -18.76 41.37
CA ASP A 264 -26.63 -17.55 41.21
C ASP A 264 -27.19 -17.38 39.77
N THR A 265 -26.98 -18.34 38.90
CA THR A 265 -27.72 -18.55 37.64
C THR A 265 -28.81 -19.60 37.90
N PRO A 266 -30.10 -19.29 37.71
CA PRO A 266 -31.15 -20.29 37.85
C PRO A 266 -31.03 -21.35 36.75
N ASN A 267 -31.21 -22.64 37.12
CA ASN A 267 -31.28 -23.73 36.16
C ASN A 267 -32.40 -23.46 35.12
N THR A 268 -32.13 -23.77 33.86
CA THR A 268 -32.94 -23.38 32.69
C THR A 268 -32.76 -24.39 31.57
N GLU A 269 -33.78 -24.56 30.72
CA GLU A 269 -33.67 -25.35 29.49
C GLU A 269 -32.81 -24.61 28.44
N GLY A 270 -32.62 -23.30 28.58
CA GLY A 270 -31.87 -22.44 27.66
C GLY A 270 -32.76 -21.76 26.61
N TRP A 271 -32.37 -20.57 26.16
CA TRP A 271 -33.20 -19.69 25.34
C TRP A 271 -32.49 -19.20 24.08
N THR A 272 -33.15 -19.36 22.92
CA THR A 272 -32.69 -18.81 21.62
C THR A 272 -33.41 -17.52 21.22
N SER A 273 -34.22 -16.96 22.12
CA SER A 273 -34.99 -15.74 21.89
C SER A 273 -35.11 -14.95 23.19
N CYS A 274 -35.28 -13.63 23.06
CA CYS A 274 -35.45 -12.75 24.22
C CYS A 274 -36.84 -12.86 24.86
N ASN A 275 -37.14 -14.02 25.46
CA ASN A 275 -38.34 -14.20 26.26
C ASN A 275 -38.07 -13.80 27.71
N LEU A 276 -38.22 -12.52 28.02
CA LEU A 276 -38.02 -12.00 29.38
C LEU A 276 -39.02 -12.54 30.40
N ASN A 277 -39.96 -13.42 30.05
CA ASN A 277 -40.85 -14.13 30.98
C ASN A 277 -40.59 -15.64 31.02
N GLY A 278 -39.47 -16.09 30.44
CA GLY A 278 -39.04 -17.48 30.48
C GLY A 278 -38.94 -18.01 31.91
N ALA A 279 -39.40 -19.23 32.10
CA ALA A 279 -39.38 -19.96 33.36
C ALA A 279 -39.41 -21.45 33.05
N THR A 280 -38.32 -22.16 33.31
CA THR A 280 -38.13 -23.59 33.04
C THR A 280 -37.42 -24.26 34.22
N CYS A 281 -37.27 -25.60 34.20
CA CYS A 281 -36.56 -26.36 35.23
C CYS A 281 -36.95 -26.08 36.70
N GLY A 282 -38.19 -25.64 36.94
CA GLY A 282 -38.68 -25.26 38.27
C GLY A 282 -38.22 -23.88 38.76
N SER A 283 -37.44 -23.15 37.96
CA SER A 283 -37.13 -21.75 38.18
C SER A 283 -38.37 -20.87 37.97
N PRO A 284 -38.67 -19.91 38.86
CA PRO A 284 -39.75 -18.96 38.65
C PRO A 284 -39.44 -17.95 37.53
N LYS A 285 -38.15 -17.82 37.16
CA LYS A 285 -37.66 -16.88 36.16
C LYS A 285 -36.27 -17.30 35.68
N ASP A 286 -36.10 -17.46 34.38
CA ASP A 286 -34.80 -17.82 33.80
C ASP A 286 -33.99 -16.56 33.49
N ASN A 287 -32.65 -16.66 33.60
CA ASN A 287 -31.75 -15.53 33.36
C ASN A 287 -31.47 -15.32 31.85
N VAL A 288 -32.52 -15.04 31.08
CA VAL A 288 -32.47 -14.90 29.61
C VAL A 288 -31.52 -13.79 29.13
N GLU A 289 -31.23 -12.81 29.99
CA GLU A 289 -30.36 -11.66 29.67
C GLU A 289 -28.88 -11.94 30.00
N ASN A 290 -28.52 -13.18 30.36
CA ASN A 290 -27.14 -13.59 30.59
C ASN A 290 -26.34 -13.67 29.28
N TYR A 291 -25.04 -13.33 29.31
CA TYR A 291 -24.16 -13.50 28.15
C TYR A 291 -23.98 -14.96 27.73
N MET A 292 -24.17 -15.93 28.62
CA MET A 292 -24.07 -17.36 28.32
C MET A 292 -25.40 -17.98 27.81
N GLU A 293 -26.37 -17.14 27.40
CA GLU A 293 -27.61 -17.53 26.72
C GLU A 293 -27.55 -17.25 25.21
N TYR A 294 -28.38 -17.92 24.40
CA TYR A 294 -28.49 -17.67 22.94
C TYR A 294 -29.62 -16.69 22.58
N SER A 295 -30.01 -15.84 23.53
CA SER A 295 -31.27 -15.10 23.50
C SER A 295 -31.25 -13.80 22.68
N TYR A 296 -30.06 -13.34 22.27
CA TYR A 296 -29.83 -12.04 21.60
C TYR A 296 -30.26 -10.79 22.38
N CYS A 297 -30.51 -10.90 23.68
CA CYS A 297 -30.69 -9.72 24.56
C CYS A 297 -29.79 -9.77 25.80
N SER A 298 -28.69 -10.49 25.66
CA SER A 298 -27.65 -10.62 26.67
C SER A 298 -26.99 -9.29 27.02
N LYS A 299 -26.84 -9.00 28.31
CA LYS A 299 -26.26 -7.75 28.83
C LYS A 299 -25.67 -7.88 30.24
N MET A 300 -25.55 -9.10 30.78
CA MET A 300 -24.98 -9.32 32.12
C MET A 300 -24.24 -10.66 32.29
N PHE A 301 -23.25 -10.64 33.18
CA PHE A 301 -22.74 -11.81 33.92
C PHE A 301 -23.20 -11.73 35.38
N THR A 302 -23.22 -12.87 36.09
CA THR A 302 -23.49 -12.94 37.53
C THR A 302 -22.22 -12.90 38.39
N ASN A 303 -22.36 -12.65 39.71
CA ASN A 303 -21.23 -12.67 40.65
C ASN A 303 -20.65 -14.08 40.84
N GLY A 304 -21.47 -15.12 40.71
CA GLY A 304 -21.01 -16.50 40.65
C GLY A 304 -20.17 -16.79 39.42
N GLN A 305 -20.62 -16.34 38.24
CA GLN A 305 -19.84 -16.44 36.98
C GLN A 305 -18.51 -15.68 37.11
N LYS A 306 -18.49 -14.48 37.70
CA LYS A 306 -17.25 -13.75 38.02
C LYS A 306 -16.28 -14.60 38.84
N THR A 307 -16.77 -15.21 39.92
CA THR A 307 -15.93 -16.02 40.82
C THR A 307 -15.26 -17.16 40.06
N ARG A 308 -16.01 -17.83 39.19
CA ARG A 308 -15.55 -18.95 38.37
C ARG A 308 -14.50 -18.52 37.32
N MET A 309 -14.75 -17.40 36.63
CA MET A 309 -13.81 -16.83 35.67
C MET A 309 -12.48 -16.41 36.32
N LEU A 310 -12.53 -15.74 37.47
CA LEU A 310 -11.33 -15.32 38.19
C LEU A 310 -10.55 -16.52 38.78
N ALA A 311 -11.25 -17.57 39.21
CA ALA A 311 -10.61 -18.81 39.63
C ALA A 311 -9.84 -19.45 38.47
N ALA A 312 -10.44 -19.52 37.27
CA ALA A 312 -9.78 -20.03 36.07
C ALA A 312 -8.55 -19.21 35.71
N LEU A 313 -8.62 -17.87 35.80
CA LEU A 313 -7.46 -16.99 35.60
C LEU A 313 -6.36 -17.15 36.65
N ASN A 314 -6.60 -17.83 37.77
CA ASN A 314 -5.56 -18.15 38.78
C ASN A 314 -5.12 -19.62 38.72
N SER A 315 -5.73 -20.42 37.84
CA SER A 315 -5.39 -21.82 37.62
C SER A 315 -4.15 -21.99 36.73
N ASN A 316 -3.40 -23.07 36.95
CA ASN A 316 -2.38 -23.51 35.99
C ASN A 316 -3.00 -24.18 34.76
N THR A 317 -4.29 -24.57 34.81
CA THR A 317 -4.98 -25.19 33.70
C THR A 317 -5.01 -24.23 32.51
N ALA A 318 -4.53 -24.73 31.38
CA ALA A 318 -4.35 -23.96 30.16
C ALA A 318 -3.49 -22.68 30.30
N SER A 319 -2.60 -22.63 31.31
CA SER A 319 -1.67 -21.52 31.54
C SER A 319 -2.32 -20.14 31.73
N ARG A 320 -3.61 -20.10 32.12
CA ARG A 320 -4.38 -18.86 32.28
C ARG A 320 -3.80 -17.91 33.34
N ASN A 321 -3.13 -18.46 34.36
CA ASN A 321 -2.47 -17.69 35.41
C ASN A 321 -1.27 -16.86 34.97
N ASN A 322 -0.71 -17.09 33.78
CA ASN A 322 0.41 -16.27 33.29
C ASN A 322 -0.06 -14.97 32.62
N LEU A 323 -1.27 -14.96 32.04
CA LEU A 323 -1.76 -13.91 31.15
C LEU A 323 -1.71 -12.51 31.75
N TRP A 324 -2.15 -12.37 33.00
CA TRP A 324 -2.28 -11.09 33.71
C TRP A 324 -1.05 -10.74 34.56
N THR A 325 0.00 -11.55 34.54
CA THR A 325 1.21 -11.26 35.31
C THR A 325 1.93 -10.04 34.73
N ALA A 326 2.52 -9.21 35.61
CA ALA A 326 3.27 -8.03 35.17
C ALA A 326 4.38 -8.34 34.16
N ASN A 327 5.02 -9.52 34.29
CA ASN A 327 6.04 -9.97 33.34
C ASN A 327 5.44 -10.27 31.97
N ASN A 328 4.31 -10.98 31.92
CA ASN A 328 3.65 -11.27 30.64
C ASN A 328 3.15 -9.99 29.96
N LEU A 329 2.50 -9.09 30.71
CA LEU A 329 2.03 -7.81 30.17
C LEU A 329 3.16 -6.97 29.56
N ALA A 330 4.35 -7.01 30.15
CA ALA A 330 5.53 -6.36 29.57
C ALA A 330 6.01 -7.05 28.29
N LEU A 331 6.01 -8.39 28.24
CA LEU A 331 6.39 -9.17 27.05
C LEU A 331 5.40 -9.03 25.89
N THR A 332 4.12 -8.78 26.17
CA THR A 332 3.07 -8.63 25.16
C THR A 332 2.77 -7.17 24.84
N GLY A 333 3.41 -6.21 25.52
CA GLY A 333 3.19 -4.79 25.34
C GLY A 333 1.79 -4.33 25.74
N THR A 334 1.20 -4.87 26.80
CA THR A 334 -0.16 -4.56 27.27
C THR A 334 -0.20 -4.00 28.70
N THR A 335 0.90 -3.40 29.15
CA THR A 335 0.98 -2.64 30.41
C THR A 335 0.09 -1.39 30.39
N GLU A 336 -0.18 -0.79 31.57
CA GLU A 336 -0.90 0.51 31.65
C GLU A 336 -0.17 1.60 30.87
N ASP A 337 1.14 1.65 31.01
CA ASP A 337 2.03 2.45 30.20
C ASP A 337 2.48 1.60 29.00
N GLN A 338 1.63 1.42 28.00
CA GLN A 338 2.08 0.85 26.73
C GLN A 338 2.93 1.92 26.02
N PRO A 339 4.26 1.78 25.93
CA PRO A 339 5.04 2.74 25.17
C PRO A 339 4.63 2.63 23.70
N LEU A 340 4.57 3.77 23.01
CA LEU A 340 4.44 3.77 21.56
C LEU A 340 5.61 2.98 20.96
N CYS A 341 5.31 2.07 20.06
CA CYS A 341 6.33 1.19 19.50
C CYS A 341 7.15 1.88 18.42
N ALA A 342 6.45 2.41 17.42
CA ALA A 342 7.02 3.10 16.29
C ALA A 342 6.02 4.10 15.72
N ALA A 343 6.52 5.22 15.20
CA ALA A 343 5.77 6.10 14.34
C ALA A 343 5.89 5.60 12.88
N ALA A 344 4.80 5.63 12.13
CA ALA A 344 4.80 5.28 10.72
C ALA A 344 3.70 6.05 10.00
N PHE A 345 3.87 6.31 8.70
CA PHE A 345 2.84 6.95 7.89
C PHE A 345 2.95 6.56 6.41
N LEU A 346 1.86 6.80 5.69
CA LEU A 346 1.79 6.73 4.23
C LEU A 346 1.60 8.12 3.62
N VAL A 347 2.08 8.26 2.38
CA VAL A 347 1.86 9.41 1.50
C VAL A 347 1.14 8.89 0.27
N ASP A 348 0.03 9.53 -0.11
CA ASP A 348 -0.77 9.12 -1.27
C ASP A 348 -0.07 9.40 -2.61
N GLN A 349 0.67 10.51 -2.69
CA GLN A 349 1.42 10.94 -3.86
C GLN A 349 2.79 11.46 -3.46
N GLN A 350 3.85 10.74 -3.88
CA GLN A 350 5.22 11.18 -3.61
C GLN A 350 5.67 12.30 -4.54
N VAL A 351 5.10 12.43 -5.73
CA VAL A 351 5.53 13.42 -6.73
C VAL A 351 4.33 14.19 -7.28
N VAL A 352 4.40 15.52 -7.20
CA VAL A 352 3.26 16.40 -7.48
C VAL A 352 3.66 17.70 -8.17
N CYS A 353 2.70 18.38 -8.81
CA CYS A 353 2.85 19.79 -9.19
C CYS A 353 2.91 20.68 -7.93
N GLY A 354 3.47 21.89 -8.08
CA GLY A 354 3.33 22.93 -7.06
C GLY A 354 1.87 23.23 -6.75
N GLY A 355 1.53 23.27 -5.46
CA GLY A 355 0.19 23.59 -4.96
C GLY A 355 -0.81 22.42 -4.96
N SER A 356 -0.44 21.24 -5.45
CA SER A 356 -1.29 20.04 -5.34
C SER A 356 -1.43 19.58 -3.88
N PRO A 357 -2.62 19.14 -3.44
CA PRO A 357 -2.81 18.57 -2.10
C PRO A 357 -2.20 17.17 -2.01
N VAL A 358 -1.47 16.91 -0.92
CA VAL A 358 -0.90 15.60 -0.57
C VAL A 358 -1.53 15.11 0.73
N GLN A 359 -2.10 13.91 0.73
CA GLN A 359 -2.71 13.28 1.90
C GLN A 359 -1.69 12.39 2.62
N PHE A 360 -1.53 12.65 3.92
CA PHE A 360 -0.76 11.80 4.83
C PHE A 360 -1.71 10.96 5.68
N THR A 361 -1.38 9.68 5.87
CA THR A 361 -2.17 8.76 6.70
C THR A 361 -1.29 8.18 7.80
N ASP A 362 -1.68 8.33 9.06
CA ASP A 362 -0.97 7.72 10.19
C ASP A 362 -1.06 6.18 10.13
N GLN A 363 0.06 5.54 10.42
CA GLN A 363 0.18 4.08 10.58
C GLN A 363 0.97 3.72 11.83
N SER A 364 1.05 4.65 12.80
CA SER A 364 1.81 4.47 14.02
C SER A 364 1.21 3.39 14.92
N TYR A 365 2.07 2.75 15.69
CA TYR A 365 1.72 1.58 16.51
C TYR A 365 1.29 2.00 17.92
N HIS A 366 0.40 1.20 18.52
CA HIS A 366 -0.07 1.32 19.91
C HIS A 366 -0.94 2.55 20.23
N ASN A 367 -1.87 2.89 19.31
CA ASN A 367 -2.91 3.91 19.50
C ASN A 367 -2.36 5.25 19.98
N PRO A 368 -1.59 5.96 19.14
CA PRO A 368 -1.23 7.33 19.45
C PRO A 368 -2.47 8.18 19.72
N THR A 369 -2.37 9.11 20.67
CA THR A 369 -3.47 10.03 21.01
C THR A 369 -3.15 11.47 20.61
N ASN A 370 -1.90 11.74 20.23
CA ASN A 370 -1.41 13.04 19.83
C ASN A 370 -0.46 12.87 18.64
N TRP A 371 -0.59 13.74 17.64
CA TRP A 371 0.27 13.80 16.47
C TRP A 371 0.95 15.17 16.41
N ASN A 372 2.20 15.18 15.99
CA ASN A 372 2.94 16.38 15.70
C ASN A 372 3.72 16.15 14.41
N TRP A 373 3.17 16.68 13.33
CA TRP A 373 3.77 16.62 12.01
C TRP A 373 4.66 17.83 11.76
N SER A 374 5.80 17.60 11.14
CA SER A 374 6.63 18.64 10.54
C SER A 374 6.65 18.48 9.03
N PHE A 375 6.20 19.53 8.34
CA PHE A 375 6.20 19.65 6.89
C PHE A 375 7.03 20.89 6.49
N PRO A 376 8.37 20.89 6.65
CA PRO A 376 9.20 22.02 6.25
C PRO A 376 8.90 22.43 4.80
N GLY A 377 8.53 23.69 4.58
CA GLY A 377 8.17 24.23 3.26
C GLY A 377 6.76 23.88 2.74
N GLY A 378 6.00 23.09 3.50
CA GLY A 378 4.59 22.82 3.23
C GLY A 378 3.65 23.87 3.86
N SER A 379 2.41 23.88 3.41
CA SER A 379 1.31 24.68 3.93
C SER A 379 0.13 23.75 4.28
N PRO A 380 -0.18 23.56 5.57
CA PRO A 380 0.51 24.11 6.74
C PRO A 380 1.91 23.47 6.96
N ALA A 381 2.83 24.20 7.60
CA ALA A 381 4.19 23.71 7.88
C ALA A 381 4.26 22.71 9.06
N THR A 382 3.20 22.62 9.85
CA THR A 382 3.02 21.67 10.96
C THR A 382 1.55 21.31 11.08
N SER A 383 1.24 20.11 11.57
CA SER A 383 -0.13 19.71 11.88
C SER A 383 -0.20 18.87 13.15
N THR A 384 -1.35 18.90 13.82
CA THR A 384 -1.70 18.02 14.94
C THR A 384 -2.85 17.08 14.61
N GLU A 385 -3.33 17.10 13.37
CA GLU A 385 -4.33 16.14 12.88
C GLU A 385 -3.70 14.76 12.70
N GLU A 386 -4.48 13.71 12.89
CA GLU A 386 -4.04 12.32 12.66
C GLU A 386 -3.68 12.10 11.18
N ASN A 387 -4.53 12.57 10.26
CA ASN A 387 -4.39 12.38 8.82
C ASN A 387 -4.44 13.72 8.06
N PRO A 388 -3.38 14.56 8.12
CA PRO A 388 -3.40 15.90 7.54
C PRO A 388 -3.28 15.90 6.01
N VAL A 389 -3.78 16.97 5.40
CA VAL A 389 -3.54 17.33 3.99
C VAL A 389 -2.63 18.55 3.92
N VAL A 390 -1.58 18.47 3.10
CA VAL A 390 -0.56 19.53 2.98
C VAL A 390 -0.32 19.85 1.51
N THR A 391 -0.11 21.13 1.19
CA THR A 391 0.36 21.57 -0.14
C THR A 391 1.79 22.07 -0.08
N TYR A 392 2.52 21.95 -1.19
CA TYR A 392 3.87 22.50 -1.34
C TYR A 392 3.95 23.28 -2.65
N ASP A 393 4.29 24.57 -2.59
CA ASP A 393 4.25 25.44 -3.77
C ASP A 393 5.60 25.54 -4.50
N ALA A 394 6.70 25.49 -3.76
CA ALA A 394 8.04 25.62 -4.35
C ALA A 394 8.56 24.26 -4.84
N PRO A 395 9.27 24.21 -5.98
CA PRO A 395 9.88 22.97 -6.42
C PRO A 395 11.02 22.55 -5.49
N GLY A 396 11.13 21.24 -5.28
CA GLY A 396 12.13 20.68 -4.38
C GLY A 396 11.71 19.33 -3.79
N SER A 397 12.61 18.72 -3.03
CA SER A 397 12.35 17.52 -2.27
C SER A 397 12.13 17.88 -0.80
N TYR A 398 11.04 17.37 -0.23
CA TYR A 398 10.59 17.70 1.11
C TYR A 398 10.66 16.46 2.01
N THR A 399 11.33 16.65 3.14
CA THR A 399 11.36 15.67 4.23
C THR A 399 10.13 15.85 5.09
N VAL A 400 9.52 14.75 5.51
CA VAL A 400 8.37 14.78 6.42
C VAL A 400 8.74 14.02 7.69
N GLU A 401 8.43 14.63 8.83
CA GLU A 401 8.60 14.02 10.14
C GLU A 401 7.25 13.90 10.83
N LEU A 402 6.99 12.72 11.40
CA LEU A 402 5.84 12.48 12.27
C LEU A 402 6.37 12.11 13.65
N THR A 403 5.96 12.86 14.67
CA THR A 403 6.11 12.46 16.06
C THR A 403 4.72 12.15 16.62
N VAL A 404 4.53 10.94 17.10
CA VAL A 404 3.30 10.56 17.81
C VAL A 404 3.54 10.43 19.31
N GLY A 405 2.51 10.71 20.10
CA GLY A 405 2.55 10.67 21.57
C GLY A 405 1.28 10.07 22.17
N ASN A 406 1.40 9.45 23.33
CA ASN A 406 0.26 8.92 24.12
C ASN A 406 0.19 9.49 25.55
N GLY A 407 0.80 10.66 25.76
CA GLY A 407 0.87 11.33 27.07
C GLY A 407 2.02 10.85 27.96
N ASN A 408 2.40 9.57 27.86
CA ASN A 408 3.46 8.96 28.67
C ASN A 408 4.75 8.73 27.86
N SER A 409 4.63 8.49 26.56
CA SER A 409 5.74 8.25 25.65
C SER A 409 5.55 8.99 24.32
N SER A 410 6.65 9.16 23.58
CA SER A 410 6.65 9.70 22.23
C SER A 410 7.68 8.98 21.37
N VAL A 411 7.33 8.69 20.12
CA VAL A 411 8.23 8.14 19.10
C VAL A 411 8.10 8.96 17.82
N SER A 412 9.19 9.05 17.05
CA SER A 412 9.20 9.79 15.79
C SER A 412 9.73 8.95 14.64
N THR A 413 9.30 9.33 13.44
CA THR A 413 9.79 8.78 12.17
C THR A 413 10.02 9.92 11.19
N THR A 414 11.01 9.74 10.33
CA THR A 414 11.39 10.74 9.32
C THR A 414 11.54 10.04 7.98
N GLN A 415 10.75 10.48 7.00
CA GLN A 415 10.89 10.04 5.61
C GLN A 415 11.56 11.15 4.80
N GLN A 416 12.78 10.87 4.37
CA GLN A 416 13.50 11.73 3.44
C GLN A 416 12.82 11.68 2.07
N ALA A 417 12.75 12.83 1.38
CA ALA A 417 12.11 12.94 0.07
C ALA A 417 10.69 12.34 0.01
N ALA A 418 9.91 12.47 1.10
CA ALA A 418 8.55 11.96 1.18
C ALA A 418 7.64 12.60 0.13
N VAL A 419 7.90 13.86 -0.24
CA VAL A 419 7.25 14.59 -1.32
C VAL A 419 8.29 15.26 -2.21
N VAL A 420 8.13 15.18 -3.52
CA VAL A 420 8.93 15.86 -4.54
C VAL A 420 8.01 16.76 -5.36
N VAL A 421 8.21 18.06 -5.25
CA VAL A 421 7.47 19.05 -6.03
C VAL A 421 8.27 19.40 -7.26
N LEU A 422 7.59 19.31 -8.40
CA LEU A 422 8.18 19.55 -9.71
C LEU A 422 8.19 21.04 -10.05
N SER A 423 9.16 21.46 -10.85
CA SER A 423 9.27 22.85 -11.34
C SER A 423 8.13 23.21 -12.28
N GLU A 424 7.50 24.36 -12.04
CA GLU A 424 6.53 24.99 -12.92
C GLU A 424 6.79 26.51 -13.01
N PRO A 425 7.16 27.07 -14.20
CA PRO A 425 7.36 26.37 -15.47
C PRO A 425 8.56 25.42 -15.43
N GLY A 426 8.51 24.38 -16.26
CA GLY A 426 9.60 23.44 -16.47
C GLY A 426 10.79 24.06 -17.21
N ALA A 427 11.81 23.24 -17.52
CA ALA A 427 12.97 23.71 -18.29
C ALA A 427 12.56 24.13 -19.72
N PRO A 428 13.14 25.22 -20.26
CA PRO A 428 12.76 25.74 -21.57
C PRO A 428 13.30 24.89 -22.72
N LEU A 429 12.70 25.04 -23.90
CA LEU A 429 13.22 24.46 -25.15
C LEU A 429 14.25 25.36 -25.86
N PRO A 430 15.16 24.79 -26.68
CA PRO A 430 15.37 23.35 -26.89
C PRO A 430 15.99 22.68 -25.67
N TRP A 431 15.58 21.44 -25.42
CA TRP A 431 16.09 20.65 -24.30
C TRP A 431 16.72 19.36 -24.82
N SER A 432 17.86 18.99 -24.26
CA SER A 432 18.58 17.77 -24.61
C SER A 432 19.23 17.13 -23.40
N GLU A 433 19.26 15.80 -23.36
CA GLU A 433 19.98 15.01 -22.39
C GLU A 433 20.85 13.97 -23.09
N SER A 434 22.15 13.99 -22.80
CA SER A 434 23.12 13.02 -23.29
C SER A 434 23.73 12.16 -22.18
N PHE A 435 23.31 12.36 -20.93
CA PHE A 435 23.77 11.68 -19.71
C PHE A 435 25.26 11.86 -19.33
N GLU A 436 26.10 12.40 -20.23
CA GLU A 436 27.54 12.66 -20.00
C GLU A 436 27.84 13.67 -18.89
N GLY A 437 26.86 14.50 -18.53
CA GLY A 437 27.00 15.49 -17.45
C GLY A 437 26.68 14.95 -16.05
N MET A 438 26.20 13.70 -15.95
CA MET A 438 25.77 13.11 -14.69
C MET A 438 26.93 12.42 -13.97
N GLY A 439 26.78 12.24 -12.65
CA GLY A 439 27.69 11.42 -11.85
C GLY A 439 27.51 9.92 -12.13
N SER A 440 27.65 9.08 -11.12
CA SER A 440 27.47 7.62 -11.25
C SER A 440 26.01 7.15 -11.08
N THR A 441 25.08 8.08 -10.85
CA THR A 441 23.64 7.82 -10.66
C THR A 441 22.81 8.87 -11.37
N LEU A 442 21.57 8.50 -11.74
CA LEU A 442 20.57 9.47 -12.19
C LEU A 442 20.31 10.50 -11.09
N ASP A 443 20.21 11.77 -11.47
CA ASP A 443 19.82 12.84 -10.54
C ASP A 443 18.33 12.70 -10.21
N PRO A 444 17.96 12.35 -8.96
CA PRO A 444 16.57 12.13 -8.57
C PRO A 444 15.71 13.40 -8.64
N SER A 445 16.31 14.59 -8.73
CA SER A 445 15.57 15.84 -8.96
C SER A 445 15.11 16.02 -10.40
N GLN A 446 15.68 15.27 -11.34
CA GLN A 446 15.38 15.36 -12.78
C GLN A 446 14.78 14.07 -13.34
N TRP A 447 15.28 12.93 -12.86
CA TRP A 447 14.95 11.60 -13.35
C TRP A 447 14.42 10.74 -12.22
N MET A 448 13.25 10.15 -12.42
CA MET A 448 12.68 9.20 -11.47
C MET A 448 12.61 7.82 -12.10
N VAL A 449 12.92 6.81 -11.29
CA VAL A 449 12.78 5.41 -11.66
C VAL A 449 11.68 4.81 -10.81
N GLU A 450 10.63 4.32 -11.46
CA GLU A 450 9.56 3.57 -10.80
C GLU A 450 9.69 2.10 -11.15
N ASN A 451 9.79 1.25 -10.13
CA ASN A 451 9.81 -0.21 -10.25
C ASN A 451 8.62 -0.80 -9.47
N PRO A 452 7.41 -0.83 -10.06
CA PRO A 452 6.21 -1.39 -9.43
C PRO A 452 6.35 -2.85 -8.96
N GLY A 453 7.19 -3.65 -9.64
CA GLY A 453 7.45 -5.04 -9.26
C GLY A 453 8.38 -5.18 -8.05
N ASN A 454 9.05 -4.10 -7.66
CA ASN A 454 10.10 -4.05 -6.64
C ASN A 454 11.15 -5.16 -6.82
N ASP A 455 11.50 -5.46 -8.07
CA ASP A 455 12.52 -6.45 -8.39
C ASP A 455 13.93 -5.83 -8.45
N GLN A 456 14.96 -6.65 -8.64
CA GLN A 456 16.36 -6.19 -8.62
C GLN A 456 16.76 -5.40 -9.89
N TYR A 457 15.95 -5.46 -10.95
CA TYR A 457 16.32 -5.16 -12.33
C TYR A 457 15.52 -3.98 -12.84
N THR A 458 16.13 -2.79 -12.85
CA THR A 458 15.44 -1.56 -13.26
C THR A 458 16.36 -0.64 -14.06
N PHE A 459 15.83 0.52 -14.47
CA PHE A 459 16.56 1.58 -15.15
C PHE A 459 17.67 2.14 -14.25
N GLY A 460 18.82 2.45 -14.85
CA GLY A 460 19.91 3.13 -14.19
C GLY A 460 20.89 3.75 -15.17
N LEU A 461 21.69 4.69 -14.69
CA LEU A 461 22.79 5.24 -15.46
C LEU A 461 23.85 4.16 -15.69
N SER A 462 24.44 4.16 -16.89
CA SER A 462 25.45 3.19 -17.30
C SER A 462 26.58 3.90 -18.04
N GLU A 463 27.81 3.64 -17.62
CA GLU A 463 29.04 4.17 -18.25
C GLU A 463 29.63 3.18 -19.29
N ALA A 464 28.90 2.11 -19.60
CA ALA A 464 29.41 1.01 -20.42
C ALA A 464 29.20 1.22 -21.93
N ALA A 465 28.24 2.08 -22.33
CA ALA A 465 27.96 2.40 -23.72
C ALA A 465 27.10 3.67 -23.82
N GLY A 466 27.29 4.44 -24.89
CA GLY A 466 26.44 5.56 -25.30
C GLY A 466 26.52 5.77 -26.82
N TYR A 467 25.65 6.60 -27.37
CA TYR A 467 25.61 6.93 -28.80
C TYR A 467 26.67 7.98 -29.15
N ASN A 468 27.81 7.53 -29.71
CA ASN A 468 29.02 8.35 -29.90
C ASN A 468 29.58 8.92 -28.59
N SER A 469 29.27 8.26 -27.48
CA SER A 469 29.56 8.67 -26.12
C SER A 469 29.74 7.43 -25.23
N SER A 470 29.82 7.59 -23.90
CA SER A 470 30.06 6.48 -22.96
C SER A 470 28.96 6.31 -21.92
N HIS A 471 28.16 7.34 -21.68
CA HIS A 471 27.05 7.33 -20.73
C HIS A 471 25.73 7.17 -21.46
N SER A 472 24.85 6.39 -20.87
CA SER A 472 23.44 6.29 -21.28
C SER A 472 22.61 5.71 -20.16
N VAL A 473 21.30 5.67 -20.33
CA VAL A 473 20.43 4.92 -19.43
C VAL A 473 20.25 3.49 -19.92
N ARG A 474 20.44 2.54 -19.01
CA ARG A 474 20.27 1.11 -19.24
C ARG A 474 19.13 0.59 -18.39
N MET A 475 18.15 -0.03 -19.05
CA MET A 475 17.21 -0.94 -18.41
C MET A 475 17.83 -2.32 -18.33
N ARG A 476 18.13 -2.79 -17.12
CA ARG A 476 18.62 -4.15 -16.89
C ARG A 476 17.43 -5.09 -17.01
N ASN A 477 17.37 -5.87 -18.08
CA ASN A 477 16.22 -6.72 -18.39
C ASN A 477 16.61 -8.19 -18.63
N HIS A 478 17.87 -8.48 -18.98
CA HIS A 478 18.33 -9.86 -19.24
C HIS A 478 18.10 -10.82 -18.05
N GLY A 479 18.12 -10.29 -16.82
CA GLY A 479 17.81 -11.03 -15.60
C GLY A 479 16.36 -10.88 -15.10
N SER A 480 15.55 -10.02 -15.72
CA SER A 480 14.17 -9.75 -15.28
C SER A 480 13.21 -10.89 -15.69
N THR A 481 12.10 -10.98 -14.98
CA THR A 481 11.03 -11.95 -15.26
C THR A 481 10.04 -11.38 -16.28
N GLY A 482 9.52 -12.23 -17.18
CA GLY A 482 8.48 -11.80 -18.12
C GLY A 482 7.25 -11.25 -17.41
N GLY A 483 6.73 -10.13 -17.91
CA GLY A 483 5.62 -9.36 -17.33
C GLY A 483 6.04 -8.25 -16.36
N ALA A 484 7.30 -8.20 -15.92
CA ALA A 484 7.81 -7.09 -15.11
C ALA A 484 7.77 -5.78 -15.90
N THR A 485 7.41 -4.68 -15.24
CA THR A 485 7.35 -3.35 -15.85
C THR A 485 8.15 -2.36 -15.02
N ASP A 486 8.95 -1.56 -15.70
CA ASP A 486 9.75 -0.50 -15.10
C ASP A 486 9.57 0.79 -15.88
N GLU A 487 9.70 1.92 -15.20
CA GLU A 487 9.50 3.23 -15.79
C GLU A 487 10.65 4.19 -15.48
N LEU A 488 11.04 4.97 -16.49
CA LEU A 488 11.97 6.08 -16.41
C LEU A 488 11.23 7.36 -16.76
N LEU A 489 10.98 8.20 -15.76
CA LEU A 489 10.30 9.48 -15.90
C LEU A 489 11.33 10.59 -16.08
N GLY A 490 11.14 11.41 -17.11
CA GLY A 490 11.98 12.57 -17.40
C GLY A 490 11.59 13.84 -16.62
N PRO A 491 12.34 14.93 -16.79
CA PRO A 491 12.10 16.19 -16.09
C PRO A 491 10.84 16.89 -16.59
N THR A 492 10.40 17.91 -15.85
CA THR A 492 9.35 18.83 -16.27
C THR A 492 9.90 19.87 -17.23
N LEU A 493 9.22 20.06 -18.36
CA LEU A 493 9.61 20.97 -19.44
C LEU A 493 8.50 21.98 -19.74
N ASP A 494 8.92 23.17 -20.17
CA ASP A 494 8.01 24.20 -20.66
C ASP A 494 7.91 24.13 -22.19
N LEU A 495 6.80 23.57 -22.68
CA LEU A 495 6.45 23.54 -24.09
C LEU A 495 5.46 24.66 -24.47
N SER A 496 5.11 25.54 -23.53
CA SER A 496 4.18 26.62 -23.79
C SER A 496 4.76 27.58 -24.84
N GLY A 497 3.90 28.10 -25.71
CA GLY A 497 4.31 29.00 -26.79
C GLY A 497 4.94 28.31 -28.01
N GLN A 498 5.09 26.98 -28.03
CA GLN A 498 5.49 26.25 -29.23
C GLN A 498 4.29 25.99 -30.16
N ASP A 499 4.50 25.96 -31.48
CA ASP A 499 3.45 25.57 -32.45
C ASP A 499 3.38 24.05 -32.65
N ALA A 500 4.53 23.38 -32.55
CA ALA A 500 4.68 21.92 -32.63
C ALA A 500 6.00 21.51 -31.99
N VAL A 501 6.09 20.32 -31.43
CA VAL A 501 7.32 19.81 -30.81
C VAL A 501 7.65 18.44 -31.40
N THR A 502 8.94 18.23 -31.68
CA THR A 502 9.49 16.93 -32.02
C THR A 502 10.38 16.46 -30.89
N LEU A 503 10.16 15.23 -30.45
CA LEU A 503 11.04 14.53 -29.52
C LEU A 503 11.76 13.40 -30.25
N THR A 504 13.06 13.31 -30.05
CA THR A 504 13.90 12.22 -30.55
C THR A 504 14.75 11.64 -29.43
N PHE A 505 15.13 10.37 -29.57
CA PHE A 505 16.06 9.70 -28.68
C PHE A 505 16.80 8.61 -29.44
N ARG A 506 17.97 8.22 -28.97
CA ARG A 506 18.69 7.04 -29.44
C ARG A 506 18.35 5.86 -28.55
N TYR A 507 18.18 4.69 -29.16
CA TYR A 507 18.01 3.45 -28.41
C TYR A 507 18.74 2.30 -29.08
N ALA A 508 19.16 1.33 -28.29
CA ALA A 508 19.76 0.09 -28.77
C ALA A 508 19.20 -1.10 -27.98
N PHE A 509 18.85 -2.17 -28.69
CA PHE A 509 18.23 -3.35 -28.11
C PHE A 509 18.48 -4.58 -28.98
N ALA A 510 18.76 -5.71 -28.35
CA ALA A 510 18.77 -7.04 -28.97
C ALA A 510 17.69 -7.88 -28.29
N ARG A 511 16.94 -8.68 -29.04
CA ARG A 511 16.18 -9.76 -28.38
C ARG A 511 17.14 -10.81 -27.86
N ARG A 512 16.70 -11.59 -26.86
CA ARG A 512 17.48 -12.75 -26.42
C ARG A 512 17.32 -13.93 -27.38
N ASN A 513 16.12 -14.13 -27.89
CA ASN A 513 15.77 -15.07 -28.95
C ASN A 513 14.52 -14.58 -29.71
N GLY A 514 14.09 -15.34 -30.72
CA GLY A 514 12.99 -14.96 -31.60
C GLY A 514 11.60 -14.90 -30.93
N ASP A 515 11.45 -15.52 -29.74
CA ASP A 515 10.19 -15.60 -29.01
C ASP A 515 9.96 -14.39 -28.09
N ASN A 516 11.00 -13.63 -27.75
CA ASN A 516 10.86 -12.48 -26.85
C ASN A 516 10.14 -11.29 -27.50
N ASP A 517 9.09 -10.81 -26.85
CA ASP A 517 8.30 -9.63 -27.24
C ASP A 517 8.34 -8.50 -26.18
N ASP A 518 9.53 -8.11 -25.73
CA ASP A 518 9.69 -6.98 -24.81
C ASP A 518 9.14 -5.67 -25.41
N ARG A 519 8.58 -4.79 -24.59
CA ARG A 519 7.87 -3.60 -25.09
C ARG A 519 8.42 -2.32 -24.52
N LEU A 520 8.88 -1.43 -25.39
CA LEU A 520 9.24 -0.06 -25.03
C LEU A 520 8.07 0.87 -25.40
N ARG A 521 7.56 1.59 -24.41
CA ARG A 521 6.48 2.55 -24.56
C ARG A 521 6.94 3.95 -24.19
N PHE A 522 6.49 4.93 -24.97
CA PHE A 522 6.76 6.34 -24.72
C PHE A 522 5.44 7.06 -24.39
N TYR A 523 5.38 7.65 -23.20
CA TYR A 523 4.23 8.37 -22.70
C TYR A 523 4.54 9.85 -22.51
N VAL A 524 3.49 10.66 -22.54
CA VAL A 524 3.55 12.09 -22.19
C VAL A 524 2.44 12.45 -21.22
N SER A 525 2.69 13.50 -20.43
CA SER A 525 1.76 14.09 -19.47
C SER A 525 1.73 15.60 -19.67
N ASN A 526 0.55 16.19 -19.47
CA ASN A 526 0.33 17.63 -19.41
C ASN A 526 -0.12 18.09 -18.01
N ASN A 527 0.10 17.24 -17.00
CA ASN A 527 -0.29 17.47 -15.61
C ASN A 527 0.73 16.84 -14.66
N CYS A 528 2.00 17.19 -14.83
CA CYS A 528 3.11 16.78 -13.95
C CYS A 528 3.34 15.27 -13.74
N GLY A 529 2.68 14.41 -14.51
CA GLY A 529 2.73 12.96 -14.34
C GLY A 529 1.51 12.35 -13.64
N ASP A 530 0.50 13.13 -13.27
CA ASP A 530 -0.74 12.59 -12.67
C ASP A 530 -1.49 11.69 -13.65
N SER A 531 -1.41 12.00 -14.95
CA SER A 531 -1.96 11.17 -16.00
C SER A 531 -1.01 11.06 -17.19
N TRP A 532 -0.98 9.88 -17.80
CA TRP A 532 -0.07 9.55 -18.89
C TRP A 532 -0.82 9.11 -20.14
N GLN A 533 -0.38 9.57 -21.31
CA GLN A 533 -0.91 9.15 -22.60
C GLN A 533 0.18 8.58 -23.49
N LEU A 534 -0.06 7.36 -23.98
CA LEU A 534 0.85 6.65 -24.88
C LEU A 534 0.95 7.37 -26.23
N ARG A 535 2.17 7.63 -26.70
CA ARG A 535 2.43 8.24 -28.02
C ARG A 535 3.05 7.27 -29.00
N LYS A 536 3.86 6.33 -28.50
CA LYS A 536 4.53 5.32 -29.33
C LYS A 536 4.84 4.08 -28.53
N GLN A 537 4.76 2.93 -29.20
CA GLN A 537 5.14 1.64 -28.65
C GLN A 537 5.97 0.87 -29.68
N PHE A 538 7.02 0.25 -29.20
CA PHE A 538 7.85 -0.70 -29.92
C PHE A 538 7.66 -2.09 -29.33
N TYR A 539 7.78 -3.10 -30.18
CA TYR A 539 7.63 -4.51 -29.84
C TYR A 539 8.91 -5.26 -30.19
N GLY A 540 9.41 -6.06 -29.26
CA GLY A 540 10.61 -6.89 -29.39
C GLY A 540 10.61 -7.66 -30.69
N ASN A 541 9.50 -8.33 -30.98
CA ASN A 541 9.34 -9.23 -32.13
C ASN A 541 9.14 -8.54 -33.48
N SER A 542 9.12 -7.20 -33.54
CA SER A 542 8.89 -6.49 -34.80
C SER A 542 9.82 -5.30 -35.02
N ASN A 543 9.83 -4.30 -34.15
CA ASN A 543 10.42 -2.99 -34.43
C ASN A 543 11.23 -2.38 -33.28
N LEU A 544 11.45 -3.12 -32.19
CA LEU A 544 12.35 -2.69 -31.10
C LEU A 544 13.80 -3.15 -31.33
N ALA A 545 14.02 -4.32 -31.91
CA ALA A 545 15.38 -4.85 -32.12
C ALA A 545 16.19 -3.97 -33.09
N THR A 546 17.35 -3.51 -32.63
CA THR A 546 18.30 -2.72 -33.42
C THR A 546 19.45 -3.57 -33.98
N VAL A 547 19.65 -4.75 -33.40
CA VAL A 547 20.63 -5.75 -33.82
C VAL A 547 20.00 -7.16 -33.80
N PRO A 548 20.62 -8.17 -34.45
CA PRO A 548 20.16 -9.56 -34.36
C PRO A 548 20.12 -10.10 -32.93
N ASP A 549 19.35 -11.17 -32.73
CA ASP A 549 19.16 -11.81 -31.42
C ASP A 549 20.48 -12.27 -30.78
N GLN A 550 20.61 -12.07 -29.46
CA GLN A 550 21.80 -12.41 -28.68
C GLN A 550 21.42 -13.09 -27.36
N ASN A 551 21.92 -14.31 -27.13
CA ASN A 551 21.59 -15.07 -25.92
C ASN A 551 22.20 -14.47 -24.63
N GLY A 552 23.42 -13.91 -24.73
CA GLY A 552 24.11 -13.24 -23.63
C GLY A 552 23.65 -11.79 -23.43
N VAL A 553 24.12 -11.16 -22.35
CA VAL A 553 23.82 -9.75 -22.06
C VAL A 553 24.30 -8.87 -23.22
N PHE A 554 23.38 -8.09 -23.79
CA PHE A 554 23.68 -7.17 -24.88
C PHE A 554 24.21 -5.84 -24.34
N THR A 555 25.32 -5.38 -24.92
CA THR A 555 25.88 -4.05 -24.71
C THR A 555 26.26 -3.46 -26.07
N PRO A 556 25.77 -2.27 -26.45
CA PRO A 556 26.09 -1.66 -27.73
C PRO A 556 27.59 -1.38 -27.85
N GLY A 557 28.22 -1.87 -28.93
CA GLY A 557 29.66 -1.71 -29.16
C GLY A 557 30.04 -0.57 -30.10
N ASN A 558 29.10 -0.02 -30.87
CA ASN A 558 29.33 1.10 -31.79
C ASN A 558 28.01 1.80 -32.17
N ALA A 559 28.14 2.98 -32.80
CA ALA A 559 27.02 3.84 -33.16
C ALA A 559 26.00 3.22 -34.14
N ASP A 560 26.43 2.27 -35.00
CA ASP A 560 25.53 1.63 -35.99
C ASP A 560 24.49 0.70 -35.33
N GLN A 561 24.72 0.30 -34.07
CA GLN A 561 23.80 -0.52 -33.29
C GLN A 561 22.68 0.30 -32.62
N TRP A 562 22.72 1.62 -32.74
CA TRP A 562 21.71 2.53 -32.19
C TRP A 562 20.75 3.01 -33.29
N GLN A 563 19.47 3.01 -32.98
CA GLN A 563 18.41 3.51 -33.86
C GLN A 563 17.84 4.82 -33.33
N LEU A 564 17.27 5.62 -34.23
CA LEU A 564 16.60 6.87 -33.89
C LEU A 564 15.12 6.61 -33.57
N GLY A 565 14.75 6.80 -32.31
CA GLY A 565 13.37 6.99 -31.89
C GLY A 565 12.92 8.42 -32.20
N SER A 566 11.71 8.57 -32.73
CA SER A 566 11.10 9.88 -32.99
C SER A 566 9.62 9.87 -32.68
N ILE A 567 9.17 10.93 -32.01
CA ILE A 567 7.81 11.22 -31.57
C ILE A 567 7.44 12.61 -32.11
N THR A 568 6.59 12.63 -33.13
CA THR A 568 6.14 13.86 -33.81
C THR A 568 4.65 14.12 -33.63
N ASN A 569 3.96 13.27 -32.87
CA ASN A 569 2.51 13.29 -32.63
C ASN A 569 2.14 13.83 -31.24
N ILE A 570 2.92 14.79 -30.73
CA ILE A 570 2.57 15.54 -29.53
C ILE A 570 1.46 16.53 -29.90
N LEU A 571 0.29 16.36 -29.28
CA LEU A 571 -0.90 17.14 -29.61
C LEU A 571 -0.83 18.54 -28.95
N PRO A 572 -1.50 19.56 -29.51
CA PRO A 572 -1.47 20.93 -28.98
C PRO A 572 -1.83 21.06 -27.50
N ASN A 573 -2.69 20.19 -26.95
CA ASN A 573 -3.07 20.20 -25.54
C ASN A 573 -1.97 19.73 -24.57
N TYR A 574 -0.80 19.30 -25.08
CA TYR A 574 0.41 18.99 -24.31
C TYR A 574 1.46 20.10 -24.39
N LEU A 575 1.20 21.19 -25.12
CA LEU A 575 2.09 22.34 -25.22
C LEU A 575 1.88 23.25 -24.01
N VAL A 576 2.20 22.71 -22.83
CA VAL A 576 1.99 23.31 -21.52
C VAL A 576 3.33 23.56 -20.83
N ASN A 577 3.32 24.40 -19.80
CA ASN A 577 4.49 24.76 -19.00
C ASN A 577 4.97 23.66 -18.04
N ASN A 578 4.15 22.61 -17.83
CA ASN A 578 4.40 21.51 -16.92
C ASN A 578 4.41 20.14 -17.64
N PHE A 579 4.88 20.11 -18.89
CA PHE A 579 4.94 18.90 -19.70
C PHE A 579 5.93 17.90 -19.11
N ARG A 580 5.57 16.61 -19.13
CA ARG A 580 6.48 15.51 -18.80
C ARG A 580 6.41 14.39 -19.81
N PHE A 581 7.44 13.55 -19.81
CA PHE A 581 7.49 12.31 -20.57
C PHE A 581 8.04 11.17 -19.72
N LYS A 582 7.74 9.93 -20.13
CA LYS A 582 8.37 8.74 -19.56
C LYS A 582 8.57 7.64 -20.59
N PHE A 583 9.57 6.81 -20.34
CA PHE A 583 9.75 5.52 -20.99
C PHE A 583 9.26 4.44 -20.04
N ALA A 584 8.37 3.57 -20.50
CA ALA A 584 7.98 2.38 -19.75
C ALA A 584 8.44 1.15 -20.53
N PHE A 585 9.06 0.20 -19.84
CA PHE A 585 9.58 -1.03 -20.41
C PHE A 585 8.89 -2.23 -19.77
N GLU A 586 8.24 -3.06 -20.58
CA GLU A 586 7.64 -4.33 -20.14
C GLU A 586 8.52 -5.48 -20.63
N SER A 587 9.05 -6.23 -19.68
CA SER A 587 9.91 -7.39 -19.90
C SER A 587 9.14 -8.56 -20.48
N ASP A 588 9.76 -9.27 -21.41
CA ASP A 588 9.41 -10.66 -21.76
C ASP A 588 10.64 -11.57 -21.56
N ALA A 589 11.41 -11.30 -20.49
CA ALA A 589 12.69 -11.95 -20.17
C ALA A 589 13.72 -11.90 -21.32
N GLY A 590 13.71 -10.80 -22.08
CA GLY A 590 14.59 -10.56 -23.22
C GLY A 590 15.99 -10.12 -22.83
N ASN A 591 16.45 -8.99 -23.39
CA ASN A 591 17.78 -8.45 -23.16
C ASN A 591 17.70 -6.98 -22.72
N ASP A 592 18.83 -6.40 -22.35
CA ASP A 592 18.88 -5.03 -21.86
C ASP A 592 18.55 -3.99 -22.95
N LEU A 593 17.82 -2.95 -22.54
CA LEU A 593 17.52 -1.79 -23.37
C LEU A 593 18.42 -0.62 -22.97
N TRP A 594 18.95 0.06 -23.98
CA TRP A 594 19.80 1.24 -23.82
C TRP A 594 19.11 2.45 -24.46
N ILE A 595 19.09 3.59 -23.77
CA ILE A 595 18.47 4.85 -24.20
C ILE A 595 19.48 6.00 -23.99
N ASP A 596 19.65 6.83 -25.00
CA ASP A 596 20.59 7.96 -24.99
C ASP A 596 20.11 9.12 -25.88
N ASP A 597 20.80 10.25 -25.86
CA ASP A 597 20.66 11.39 -26.80
C ASP A 597 19.19 11.82 -26.98
N ILE A 598 18.54 12.11 -25.87
CA ILE A 598 17.14 12.54 -25.82
C ILE A 598 17.09 14.02 -26.15
N ASN A 599 16.29 14.41 -27.13
CA ASN A 599 16.19 15.78 -27.63
C ASN A 599 14.73 16.17 -27.82
N ILE A 600 14.36 17.37 -27.38
CA ILE A 600 13.02 17.93 -27.49
C ILE A 600 13.15 19.35 -28.04
N MET A 601 12.54 19.59 -29.20
CA MET A 601 12.71 20.84 -29.93
C MET A 601 11.40 21.30 -30.56
N GLY A 602 11.20 22.61 -30.57
CA GLY A 602 10.13 23.28 -31.34
C GLY A 602 10.40 23.28 -32.85
N PRO A 603 9.50 23.85 -33.66
CA PRO A 603 9.73 24.00 -35.09
C PRO A 603 10.79 25.09 -35.28
N VAL A 604 12.00 24.70 -35.66
CA VAL A 604 13.05 25.66 -36.01
C VAL A 604 12.58 26.48 -37.21
N GLY A 605 12.21 27.74 -36.96
CA GLY A 605 12.05 28.72 -38.02
C GLY A 605 13.39 28.89 -38.75
N ILE A 606 13.35 29.17 -40.05
CA ILE A 606 14.55 29.48 -40.86
C ILE A 606 15.41 30.60 -40.24
N ASN A 607 14.84 31.40 -39.35
CA ASN A 607 15.51 32.47 -38.62
C ASN A 607 16.24 32.02 -37.33
N GLU A 608 16.01 30.80 -36.83
CA GLU A 608 16.63 30.26 -35.61
C GLU A 608 17.60 29.11 -35.91
N ALA A 609 17.50 28.49 -37.09
CA ALA A 609 18.52 27.59 -37.61
C ALA A 609 19.86 28.30 -37.93
N SER A 610 19.87 29.63 -38.03
CA SER A 610 21.11 30.42 -38.17
C SER A 610 21.88 30.60 -36.85
N THR A 611 21.31 30.21 -35.71
CA THR A 611 21.95 30.34 -34.39
C THR A 611 22.55 29.03 -33.86
N MET A 612 22.30 27.90 -34.52
CA MET A 612 22.80 26.58 -34.09
C MET A 612 23.84 25.93 -35.02
N GLY A 613 24.47 26.69 -35.92
CA GLY A 613 25.57 26.18 -36.73
C GLY A 613 26.40 27.27 -37.39
N SER A 614 27.62 27.48 -36.89
CA SER A 614 28.67 28.40 -37.38
C SER A 614 28.37 29.90 -37.23
N GLY A 615 29.31 30.63 -36.62
CA GLY A 615 29.28 32.11 -36.55
C GLY A 615 29.63 32.75 -37.89
N LEU A 616 29.21 32.14 -39.00
CA LEU A 616 29.56 32.48 -40.38
C LEU A 616 28.32 32.34 -41.27
N THR A 617 27.69 33.46 -41.58
CA THR A 617 26.57 33.54 -42.55
C THR A 617 27.01 34.29 -43.81
N VAL A 618 26.42 33.94 -44.95
CA VAL A 618 26.71 34.61 -46.24
C VAL A 618 25.40 35.09 -46.85
N VAL A 619 25.23 36.42 -47.00
CA VAL A 619 23.98 37.06 -47.42
C VAL A 619 24.21 38.18 -48.44
N PRO A 620 23.35 38.37 -49.46
CA PRO A 620 22.30 37.46 -49.88
C PRO A 620 22.89 36.16 -50.45
N ASN A 621 22.14 35.07 -50.36
CA ASN A 621 22.49 33.81 -50.98
C ASN A 621 21.21 33.19 -51.57
N PRO A 622 21.00 33.22 -52.90
CA PRO A 622 21.99 33.54 -53.95
C PRO A 622 22.36 35.02 -54.12
N ALA A 623 23.57 35.32 -54.60
CA ALA A 623 24.08 36.67 -54.88
C ALA A 623 24.44 36.87 -56.36
N SER A 624 24.30 38.10 -56.87
CA SER A 624 24.62 38.44 -58.28
C SER A 624 25.69 39.53 -58.47
N ASP A 625 25.89 40.43 -57.50
CA ASP A 625 26.90 41.51 -57.60
C ASP A 625 27.85 41.48 -56.40
N VAL A 626 27.28 41.51 -55.19
CA VAL A 626 27.98 41.43 -53.90
C VAL A 626 27.23 40.47 -52.97
N ALA A 627 27.99 39.67 -52.22
CA ALA A 627 27.56 38.98 -51.02
C ALA A 627 28.26 39.61 -49.80
N PHE A 628 27.78 39.34 -48.61
CA PHE A 628 28.36 39.76 -47.35
C PHE A 628 28.59 38.54 -46.48
N VAL A 629 29.77 38.45 -45.88
CA VAL A 629 30.08 37.49 -44.84
C VAL A 629 29.78 38.17 -43.50
N GLU A 630 28.79 37.65 -42.79
CA GLU A 630 28.39 38.12 -41.47
C GLU A 630 28.90 37.14 -40.41
N LEU A 631 29.59 37.66 -39.40
CA LEU A 631 30.15 36.86 -38.30
C LEU A 631 30.09 37.63 -36.99
N ASP A 632 29.93 36.93 -35.87
CA ASP A 632 30.01 37.51 -34.53
C ASP A 632 31.12 36.82 -33.73
N LEU A 633 32.06 37.61 -33.20
CA LEU A 633 33.23 37.12 -32.48
C LEU A 633 33.14 37.50 -31.00
N PRO A 634 33.13 36.54 -30.06
CA PRO A 634 33.09 36.85 -28.63
C PRO A 634 34.38 37.53 -28.12
N ARG A 635 35.48 37.44 -28.88
CA ARG A 635 36.77 38.07 -28.59
C ARG A 635 37.53 38.37 -29.88
N ALA A 636 38.48 39.30 -29.82
CA ALA A 636 39.37 39.54 -30.95
C ALA A 636 40.16 38.26 -31.28
N THR A 637 40.08 37.81 -32.53
CA THR A 637 40.62 36.51 -32.96
C THR A 637 41.36 36.68 -34.28
N GLU A 638 42.47 35.96 -34.44
CA GLU A 638 43.17 35.87 -35.72
C GLU A 638 42.41 34.93 -36.65
N ALA A 639 41.91 35.47 -37.76
CA ALA A 639 40.99 34.76 -38.64
C ALA A 639 41.35 34.96 -40.12
N ARG A 640 41.07 33.94 -40.92
CA ARG A 640 41.19 33.98 -42.38
C ARG A 640 39.88 33.53 -43.02
N ILE A 641 39.37 34.34 -43.94
CA ILE A 641 38.16 34.06 -44.72
C ILE A 641 38.56 33.88 -46.18
N ASP A 642 38.33 32.69 -46.71
CA ASP A 642 38.61 32.33 -48.10
C ASP A 642 37.31 32.04 -48.87
N LEU A 643 37.28 32.41 -50.14
CA LEU A 643 36.31 31.92 -51.12
C LEU A 643 36.91 30.73 -51.86
N LEU A 644 36.18 29.62 -51.95
CA LEU A 644 36.59 28.37 -52.57
C LEU A 644 35.62 28.01 -53.71
N ASP A 645 36.14 27.34 -54.75
CA ASP A 645 35.31 26.70 -55.77
C ASP A 645 34.79 25.32 -55.29
N MET A 646 33.99 24.64 -56.12
CA MET A 646 33.43 23.33 -55.80
C MET A 646 34.49 22.21 -55.63
N THR A 647 35.73 22.44 -56.07
CA THR A 647 36.84 21.49 -55.89
C THR A 647 37.62 21.76 -54.59
N GLY A 648 37.24 22.79 -53.83
CA GLY A 648 37.92 23.20 -52.61
C GLY A 648 39.16 24.07 -52.86
N ARG A 649 39.42 24.46 -54.11
CA ARG A 649 40.52 25.37 -54.46
C ARG A 649 40.14 26.79 -54.08
N THR A 650 41.07 27.49 -53.43
CA THR A 650 40.88 28.91 -53.07
C THR A 650 40.86 29.79 -54.32
N VAL A 651 39.72 30.44 -54.53
CA VAL A 651 39.46 31.45 -55.57
C VAL A 651 40.04 32.79 -55.15
N SER A 652 39.78 33.20 -53.91
CA SER A 652 40.31 34.44 -53.33
C SER A 652 40.33 34.37 -51.79
N THR A 653 41.17 35.20 -51.16
CA THR A 653 41.12 35.45 -49.72
C THR A 653 40.41 36.78 -49.50
N VAL A 654 39.27 36.73 -48.80
CA VAL A 654 38.35 37.85 -48.57
C VAL A 654 38.85 38.73 -47.43
N ARG A 655 39.34 38.10 -46.36
CA ARG A 655 39.91 38.77 -45.19
C ARG A 655 40.97 37.88 -44.55
N SER A 656 42.04 38.48 -44.03
CA SER A 656 43.04 37.78 -43.24
C SER A 656 43.61 38.71 -42.17
N GLY A 657 43.85 38.19 -40.97
CA GLY A 657 44.45 38.91 -39.84
C GLY A 657 43.54 39.00 -38.62
N ALA A 658 43.90 39.86 -37.67
CA ALA A 658 43.10 40.09 -36.47
C ALA A 658 41.75 40.75 -36.80
N ILE A 659 40.66 40.13 -36.36
CA ILE A 659 39.30 40.68 -36.40
C ILE A 659 38.87 40.94 -34.95
N GLY A 660 38.36 42.14 -34.66
CA GLY A 660 37.96 42.55 -33.31
C GLY A 660 36.77 41.75 -32.76
N ALA A 661 36.46 41.89 -31.46
CA ALA A 661 35.24 41.32 -30.89
C ALA A 661 33.98 42.05 -31.40
N GLY A 662 32.83 41.36 -31.40
CA GLY A 662 31.52 41.85 -31.86
C GLY A 662 31.18 41.41 -33.29
N GLY A 663 30.03 41.88 -33.77
CA GLY A 663 29.52 41.59 -35.10
C GLY A 663 30.29 42.31 -36.21
N HIS A 664 30.68 41.57 -37.25
CA HIS A 664 31.32 42.08 -38.46
C HIS A 664 30.52 41.71 -39.69
N ARG A 665 30.51 42.63 -40.66
CA ARG A 665 29.92 42.45 -41.98
C ARG A 665 30.98 42.76 -43.03
N ILE A 666 31.47 41.73 -43.71
CA ILE A 666 32.60 41.82 -44.64
C ILE A 666 32.06 41.65 -46.06
N GLU A 667 32.36 42.62 -46.92
CA GLU A 667 31.96 42.57 -48.33
C GLU A 667 32.71 41.48 -49.10
N LEU A 668 31.97 40.70 -49.87
CA LEU A 668 32.44 39.63 -50.75
C LEU A 668 31.95 39.91 -52.17
N PRO A 669 32.77 40.55 -53.03
CA PRO A 669 32.39 40.82 -54.41
C PRO A 669 32.26 39.52 -55.21
N VAL A 670 31.09 39.29 -55.83
CA VAL A 670 30.81 38.08 -56.63
C VAL A 670 30.58 38.36 -58.11
N ARG A 671 30.46 39.62 -58.52
CA ARG A 671 30.17 40.06 -59.90
C ARG A 671 31.06 39.49 -61.01
N ASN A 672 32.28 39.08 -60.68
CA ASN A 672 33.27 38.55 -61.62
C ASN A 672 33.39 37.01 -61.54
N LEU A 673 32.57 36.36 -60.72
CA LEU A 673 32.53 34.91 -60.57
C LEU A 673 31.57 34.32 -61.60
N GLN A 674 31.88 33.11 -62.10
CA GLN A 674 30.94 32.37 -62.94
C GLN A 674 29.72 31.94 -62.11
N VAL A 675 28.54 31.96 -62.72
CA VAL A 675 27.30 31.42 -62.13
C VAL A 675 27.54 29.98 -61.68
N GLY A 676 27.27 29.69 -60.41
CA GLY A 676 27.62 28.40 -59.82
C GLY A 676 27.64 28.38 -58.29
N CYS A 677 28.02 27.24 -57.73
CA CYS A 677 28.16 27.05 -56.29
C CYS A 677 29.62 27.28 -55.86
N TYR A 678 29.80 28.04 -54.79
CA TYR A 678 31.07 28.32 -54.12
C TYR A 678 30.93 28.04 -52.62
N PHE A 679 32.06 28.02 -51.92
CA PHE A 679 32.10 27.89 -50.46
C PHE A 679 32.89 29.04 -49.86
N VAL A 680 32.39 29.63 -48.78
CA VAL A 680 33.13 30.59 -47.95
C VAL A 680 33.64 29.85 -46.74
N ARG A 681 34.96 29.84 -46.54
CA ARG A 681 35.63 29.14 -45.44
C ARG A 681 36.20 30.16 -44.45
N LEU A 682 35.85 30.04 -43.18
CA LEU A 682 36.45 30.75 -42.05
C LEU A 682 37.40 29.82 -41.31
N GLN A 683 38.65 30.24 -41.14
CA GLN A 683 39.66 29.57 -40.32
C GLN A 683 40.01 30.45 -39.14
N ARG A 684 39.85 29.93 -37.91
CA ARG A 684 40.18 30.61 -36.65
C ARG A 684 40.44 29.59 -35.55
N ASP A 685 41.34 29.87 -34.61
CA ASP A 685 41.58 29.02 -33.41
C ASP A 685 41.72 27.51 -33.72
N GLY A 686 42.34 27.15 -34.86
CA GLY A 686 42.48 25.76 -35.32
C GLY A 686 41.19 25.10 -35.84
N ARG A 687 40.05 25.80 -35.83
CA ARG A 687 38.76 25.37 -36.35
C ARG A 687 38.52 25.91 -37.76
N THR A 688 37.77 25.14 -38.55
CA THR A 688 37.34 25.52 -39.89
C THR A 688 35.82 25.47 -39.98
N GLU A 689 35.20 26.59 -40.33
CA GLU A 689 33.76 26.71 -40.59
C GLU A 689 33.55 26.99 -42.09
N VAL A 690 32.51 26.44 -42.71
CA VAL A 690 32.27 26.60 -44.15
C VAL A 690 30.79 26.90 -44.41
N ALA A 691 30.52 27.98 -45.15
CA ALA A 691 29.20 28.37 -45.60
C ALA A 691 29.09 28.22 -47.13
N ARG A 692 27.93 27.76 -47.63
CA ARG A 692 27.68 27.67 -49.07
C ARG A 692 27.28 29.03 -49.63
N LEU A 693 27.75 29.38 -50.84
CA LEU A 693 27.37 30.57 -51.59
C LEU A 693 26.96 30.20 -53.02
N ILE A 694 25.78 30.64 -53.45
CA ILE A 694 25.31 30.49 -54.83
C ILE A 694 25.46 31.83 -55.55
N VAL A 695 26.19 31.85 -56.66
CA VAL A 695 26.32 33.01 -57.55
C VAL A 695 25.36 32.86 -58.73
N ARG A 696 24.56 33.89 -59.01
CA ARG A 696 23.54 33.93 -60.07
C ARG A 696 23.81 34.97 -61.14
#